data_AF-I1TIA2-F1
#
_entry.id   AF-I1TIA2-F1
#
_cell.length_a   1.000
_cell.length_b   1.000
_cell.length_c   1.000
_cell.angle_alpha   90.00
_cell.angle_beta   90.00
_cell.angle_gamma   90.00
#
_symmetry.space_group_name_H-M   'P 1'
#
loop_
_entity.id
_entity.type
_entity.pdbx_description
1 polymer ?
#
loop_
_entity_poly.entity_id
_entity_poly.type
_entity_poly.pdbx_seq_one_letter_code
_entity_poly.pdbx_strand_id
1 'polypeptide(L)'
;MKNSPRAAELTTLLESRISHFYTNFQVDEIGRVVSVGDGIARVYGLNEIQAGEMVEFASGVKGIALNLENENVGIVVFGSDTAIKEGDLVKRTGSIVDVPAGKAMLGRVVDALGVPIDGRGALSDHERRRVEVKAPGIIERKSVHEPMQTGLKAVDSLVPIGRGQRELIIGDRQTGKTAIAIDTILNQKQMNSRSTSESETLYCVYVAIGQKRSTVAQLVQILSEANALEYSILVAATASDPAPLQFLAPYSGCAMGEYFRDNGMHALIIYDDLSKQAVAYRQMSLLLRRPPGREAFPGDVFYLHSRLLERAAKRSDQTGAGSLTALPVIETQAGDVSAYIPTNVIPITDGQICLETELFYRGIRPAINVGLSVSRVGSAAQLKAMKQVCGSSKLELAQYREVAALAQFGSDLDAATQALLNRGARLTEVPKQPQYAPLPIEKQILVIYAAVNGFCDRMPLEKIEQFEKVITSLIIPELLQKLLIYLNFALAGLKGNKIFRLPGGIQIYSNYLLKVVFFFTIGLIWRSTFLHMNELLQAAAQFCPALGEGMSGTGGGGGLPGPFGDPGSTNTTALAGTSDEQAQAEPGTREERNAPRVRDAEVGGIVRNSGLEASIHNRILRLDNLDSPYLLDRKGVDSWADVKAELDGADSQREYYRRLDFESRDPQIREEKMECFNFNIFKTLLQGNPGLANQAPYKAQEVLDDFFDERGDQLSKEGVTVLERDRRELSFLNGVKQQLQQNGPAFVKHLFEKD
;
A
#
# COMPACT_ATOMS: atom_id res chain seq x y z
N MET A 1 17.81 -60.64 -9.61
CA MET A 1 18.28 -59.25 -9.77
C MET A 1 17.74 -58.72 -11.08
N LYS A 2 16.64 -57.95 -11.05
CA LYS A 2 16.07 -57.31 -12.25
C LYS A 2 16.87 -56.04 -12.50
N ASN A 3 17.48 -55.94 -13.68
CA ASN A 3 18.24 -54.76 -14.10
C ASN A 3 17.37 -53.51 -13.99
N SER A 4 17.87 -52.53 -13.25
CA SER A 4 17.33 -51.18 -13.17
C SER A 4 17.41 -50.53 -14.56
N PRO A 5 16.36 -49.80 -15.02
CA PRO A 5 16.34 -49.15 -16.34
C PRO A 5 17.51 -48.18 -16.57
N ARG A 6 18.10 -47.61 -15.49
CA ARG A 6 19.34 -46.81 -15.56
C ARG A 6 20.52 -47.54 -16.21
N ALA A 7 20.62 -48.87 -16.04
CA ALA A 7 21.76 -49.62 -16.54
C ALA A 7 21.71 -49.77 -18.07
N ALA A 8 20.52 -49.93 -18.66
CA ALA A 8 20.37 -50.08 -20.10
C ALA A 8 20.67 -48.76 -20.85
N GLU A 9 20.15 -47.64 -20.35
CA GLU A 9 20.37 -46.29 -20.92
C GLU A 9 21.86 -45.88 -20.88
N LEU A 10 22.54 -46.14 -19.76
CA LEU A 10 23.98 -45.92 -19.64
C LEU A 10 24.78 -46.77 -20.62
N THR A 11 24.32 -47.99 -20.92
CA THR A 11 25.05 -48.91 -21.81
C THR A 11 25.01 -48.43 -23.26
N THR A 12 23.84 -47.98 -23.75
CA THR A 12 23.70 -47.38 -25.09
C THR A 12 24.48 -46.08 -25.25
N LEU A 13 24.50 -45.23 -24.20
CA LEU A 13 25.31 -44.01 -24.18
C LEU A 13 26.82 -44.32 -24.19
N LEU A 14 27.26 -45.31 -23.42
CA LEU A 14 28.65 -45.76 -23.40
C LEU A 14 29.08 -46.40 -24.72
N GLU A 15 28.24 -47.22 -25.34
CA GLU A 15 28.48 -47.76 -26.69
C GLU A 15 28.60 -46.65 -27.74
N SER A 16 27.73 -45.64 -27.67
CA SER A 16 27.80 -44.47 -28.56
C SER A 16 29.09 -43.66 -28.36
N ARG A 17 29.55 -43.50 -27.11
CA ARG A 17 30.82 -42.81 -26.80
C ARG A 17 32.04 -43.54 -27.33
N ILE A 18 32.02 -44.88 -27.30
CA ILE A 18 33.12 -45.71 -27.82
C ILE A 18 33.15 -45.66 -29.36
N SER A 19 31.99 -45.59 -30.01
CA SER A 19 31.87 -45.56 -31.48
C SER A 19 32.06 -44.18 -32.10
N HIS A 20 31.80 -43.09 -31.39
CA HIS A 20 31.81 -41.71 -31.91
C HIS A 20 33.04 -40.85 -31.51
N PHE A 21 34.18 -41.47 -31.17
CA PHE A 21 35.41 -40.77 -30.76
C PHE A 21 35.95 -39.74 -31.78
N TYR A 22 35.39 -39.67 -33.00
CA TYR A 22 35.79 -38.74 -34.07
C TYR A 22 34.83 -37.55 -34.33
N THR A 23 33.74 -37.38 -33.57
CA THR A 23 32.74 -36.30 -33.80
C THR A 23 32.64 -35.27 -32.65
N ASN A 24 33.77 -34.80 -32.11
CA ASN A 24 33.77 -33.82 -31.02
C ASN A 24 33.17 -32.46 -31.40
N PHE A 25 33.20 -32.05 -32.68
CA PHE A 25 32.78 -30.70 -33.10
C PHE A 25 31.25 -30.45 -33.18
N GLN A 26 30.40 -31.49 -33.17
CA GLN A 26 28.93 -31.31 -33.31
C GLN A 26 28.17 -31.35 -31.97
N VAL A 27 28.79 -31.81 -30.88
CA VAL A 27 28.12 -31.99 -29.57
C VAL A 27 28.07 -30.69 -28.76
N ASP A 28 28.92 -29.70 -29.08
CA ASP A 28 28.98 -28.43 -28.35
C ASP A 28 27.72 -27.56 -28.54
N GLU A 29 27.09 -27.66 -29.71
CA GLU A 29 25.90 -26.86 -30.08
C GLU A 29 24.59 -27.67 -30.12
N ILE A 30 24.69 -28.99 -30.26
CA ILE A 30 23.54 -29.89 -30.44
C ILE A 30 23.51 -30.92 -29.32
N GLY A 31 22.33 -31.07 -28.73
CA GLY A 31 22.03 -32.10 -27.74
C GLY A 31 20.99 -33.09 -28.23
N ARG A 32 20.81 -34.17 -27.47
CA ARG A 32 19.74 -35.15 -27.64
C ARG A 32 18.93 -35.31 -26.38
N VAL A 33 17.60 -35.35 -26.52
CA VAL A 33 16.69 -35.61 -25.40
C VAL A 33 16.92 -37.05 -24.89
N VAL A 34 17.25 -37.17 -23.61
CA VAL A 34 17.36 -38.46 -22.91
C VAL A 34 16.03 -38.85 -22.28
N SER A 35 15.31 -37.88 -21.75
CA SER A 35 13.97 -38.10 -21.19
C SER A 35 13.20 -36.80 -21.20
N VAL A 36 11.87 -36.90 -21.28
CA VAL A 36 10.97 -35.76 -21.17
C VAL A 36 9.72 -36.18 -20.40
N GLY A 37 9.26 -35.32 -19.50
CA GLY A 37 8.04 -35.52 -18.75
C GLY A 37 7.71 -34.33 -17.85
N ASP A 38 6.43 -34.07 -17.64
CA ASP A 38 5.90 -32.98 -16.83
C ASP A 38 6.49 -31.60 -17.22
N GLY A 39 6.73 -31.38 -18.52
CA GLY A 39 7.32 -30.12 -19.02
C GLY A 39 8.82 -29.94 -18.72
N ILE A 40 9.54 -30.99 -18.34
CA ILE A 40 11.00 -30.98 -18.17
C ILE A 40 11.63 -32.00 -19.12
N ALA A 41 12.63 -31.55 -19.87
CA ALA A 41 13.46 -32.40 -20.69
C ALA A 41 14.87 -32.48 -20.11
N ARG A 42 15.44 -33.69 -20.06
CA ARG A 42 16.86 -33.90 -19.79
C ARG A 42 17.57 -34.14 -21.10
N VAL A 43 18.60 -33.34 -21.37
CA VAL A 43 19.28 -33.34 -22.66
C VAL A 43 20.75 -33.64 -22.46
N TYR A 44 21.27 -34.57 -23.25
CA TYR A 44 22.69 -34.89 -23.31
C TYR A 44 23.39 -34.06 -24.38
N GLY A 45 24.62 -33.60 -24.13
CA GLY A 45 25.36 -32.70 -25.02
C GLY A 45 25.19 -31.23 -24.63
N LEU A 46 25.22 -30.31 -25.60
CA LEU A 46 25.14 -28.86 -25.38
C LEU A 46 26.27 -28.37 -24.46
N ASN A 47 27.51 -28.83 -24.66
CA ASN A 47 28.62 -28.60 -23.73
C ASN A 47 28.89 -27.12 -23.42
N GLU A 48 28.63 -26.24 -24.39
CA GLU A 48 28.89 -24.81 -24.27
C GLU A 48 27.64 -23.99 -23.86
N ILE A 49 26.55 -24.66 -23.44
CA ILE A 49 25.31 -23.98 -23.04
C ILE A 49 25.47 -23.14 -21.77
N GLN A 50 24.82 -21.99 -21.76
CA GLN A 50 24.80 -21.10 -20.60
C GLN A 50 23.55 -21.34 -19.74
N ALA A 51 23.67 -21.06 -18.44
CA ALA A 51 22.51 -21.03 -17.56
C ALA A 51 21.56 -19.89 -17.99
N GLY A 52 20.28 -20.21 -18.16
CA GLY A 52 19.28 -19.27 -18.67
C GLY A 52 19.30 -19.08 -20.19
N GLU A 53 20.07 -19.88 -20.93
CA GLU A 53 20.05 -19.87 -22.39
C GLU A 53 18.76 -20.51 -22.93
N MET A 54 18.21 -19.93 -24.00
CA MET A 54 17.12 -20.57 -24.74
C MET A 54 17.63 -21.70 -25.62
N VAL A 55 16.81 -22.73 -25.74
CA VAL A 55 17.00 -23.84 -26.68
C VAL A 55 15.76 -24.07 -27.51
N GLU A 56 15.95 -24.69 -28.66
CA GLU A 56 14.88 -25.09 -29.57
C GLU A 56 14.94 -26.60 -29.81
N PHE A 57 13.83 -27.29 -29.56
CA PHE A 57 13.66 -28.70 -29.85
C PHE A 57 13.38 -28.91 -31.34
N ALA A 58 13.62 -30.11 -31.86
CA ALA A 58 13.33 -30.45 -33.27
C ALA A 58 11.87 -30.19 -33.70
N SER A 59 10.93 -30.20 -32.75
CA SER A 59 9.51 -29.86 -32.96
C SER A 59 9.23 -28.35 -33.08
N GLY A 60 10.23 -27.49 -32.89
CA GLY A 60 10.10 -26.03 -32.83
C GLY A 60 9.65 -25.51 -31.46
N VAL A 61 9.37 -26.40 -30.50
CA VAL A 61 9.10 -26.01 -29.12
C VAL A 61 10.37 -25.40 -28.53
N LYS A 62 10.21 -24.33 -27.74
CA LYS A 62 11.33 -23.67 -27.05
C LYS A 62 11.43 -24.12 -25.61
N GLY A 63 12.62 -24.00 -25.04
CA GLY A 63 12.87 -24.23 -23.62
C GLY A 63 13.96 -23.34 -23.07
N ILE A 64 14.16 -23.40 -21.75
CA ILE A 64 15.22 -22.69 -21.04
C ILE A 64 16.07 -23.69 -20.25
N ALA A 65 17.40 -23.59 -20.38
CA ALA A 65 18.32 -24.35 -19.57
C ALA A 65 18.40 -23.77 -18.14
N LEU A 66 17.98 -24.55 -17.13
CA LEU A 66 17.99 -24.11 -15.73
C LEU A 66 19.01 -24.86 -14.87
N ASN A 67 19.16 -26.17 -15.07
CA ASN A 67 20.12 -26.98 -14.33
C ASN A 67 21.22 -27.45 -15.29
N LEU A 68 22.47 -27.15 -14.98
CA LEU A 68 23.64 -27.66 -15.70
C LEU A 68 24.28 -28.73 -14.82
N GLU A 69 24.07 -30.01 -15.15
CA GLU A 69 24.69 -31.15 -14.44
C GLU A 69 25.90 -31.66 -15.24
N ASN A 70 26.76 -32.45 -14.60
CA ASN A 70 27.98 -32.98 -15.24
C ASN A 70 27.71 -33.82 -16.50
N GLU A 71 26.56 -34.48 -16.57
CA GLU A 71 26.24 -35.45 -17.64
C GLU A 71 25.05 -35.02 -18.51
N ASN A 72 24.23 -34.09 -18.05
CA ASN A 72 23.03 -33.66 -18.76
C ASN A 72 22.64 -32.23 -18.40
N VAL A 73 21.77 -31.64 -19.21
CA VAL A 73 21.19 -30.33 -19.02
C VAL A 73 19.70 -30.49 -18.76
N GLY A 74 19.23 -29.94 -17.65
CA GLY A 74 17.82 -29.83 -17.32
C GLY A 74 17.20 -28.61 -18.01
N ILE A 75 16.40 -28.87 -19.03
CA ILE A 75 15.67 -27.85 -19.79
C ILE A 75 14.20 -27.88 -19.40
N VAL A 76 13.68 -26.70 -19.08
CA VAL A 76 12.25 -26.52 -18.85
C VAL A 76 11.58 -26.09 -20.15
N VAL A 77 10.48 -26.75 -20.50
CA VAL A 77 9.81 -26.66 -21.81
C VAL A 77 8.71 -25.59 -21.79
N PHE A 78 8.72 -24.65 -22.73
CA PHE A 78 7.75 -23.55 -22.82
C PHE A 78 6.46 -23.90 -23.58
N GLY A 79 6.36 -25.12 -24.11
CA GLY A 79 5.18 -25.61 -24.85
C GLY A 79 4.70 -26.96 -24.33
N SER A 80 3.95 -27.67 -25.17
CA SER A 80 3.55 -29.05 -24.84
C SER A 80 4.73 -30.00 -24.97
N ASP A 81 4.96 -30.77 -23.92
CA ASP A 81 5.96 -31.85 -23.89
C ASP A 81 5.56 -33.06 -24.75
N THR A 82 4.27 -33.23 -25.08
CA THR A 82 3.80 -34.31 -25.98
C THR A 82 4.39 -34.25 -27.39
N ALA A 83 4.88 -33.07 -27.80
CA ALA A 83 5.54 -32.86 -29.08
C ALA A 83 7.04 -33.19 -29.06
N ILE A 84 7.59 -33.56 -27.91
CA ILE A 84 9.01 -33.89 -27.73
C ILE A 84 9.13 -35.37 -27.41
N LYS A 85 10.11 -36.04 -28.01
CA LYS A 85 10.39 -37.46 -27.81
C LYS A 85 11.84 -37.68 -27.40
N GLU A 86 12.08 -38.82 -26.77
CA GLU A 86 13.44 -39.31 -26.54
C GLU A 86 14.20 -39.46 -27.87
N GLY A 87 15.46 -39.04 -27.88
CA GLY A 87 16.31 -38.99 -29.05
C GLY A 87 16.19 -37.74 -29.90
N ASP A 88 15.17 -36.88 -29.67
CA ASP A 88 15.00 -35.64 -30.43
C ASP A 88 16.21 -34.72 -30.30
N LEU A 89 16.54 -34.03 -31.39
CA LEU A 89 17.60 -33.04 -31.41
C LEU A 89 17.17 -31.77 -30.68
N VAL A 90 18.11 -31.19 -29.94
CA VAL A 90 17.96 -29.90 -29.26
C VAL A 90 19.09 -28.99 -29.71
N LYS A 91 18.75 -27.77 -30.10
CA LYS A 91 19.72 -26.78 -30.57
C LYS A 91 19.75 -25.59 -29.63
N ARG A 92 20.95 -25.07 -29.41
CA ARG A 92 21.16 -23.80 -28.72
C ARG A 92 20.69 -22.63 -29.59
N THR A 93 20.14 -21.61 -28.94
CA THR A 93 19.85 -20.34 -29.62
C THR A 93 21.01 -19.35 -29.54
N GLY A 94 21.97 -19.57 -28.63
CA GLY A 94 23.10 -18.65 -28.40
C GLY A 94 22.71 -17.39 -27.62
N SER A 95 21.46 -17.29 -27.16
CA SER A 95 20.94 -16.13 -26.43
C SER A 95 20.29 -16.54 -25.11
N ILE A 96 20.62 -15.79 -24.05
CA ILE A 96 19.83 -15.77 -22.81
C ILE A 96 18.41 -15.30 -23.17
N VAL A 97 17.40 -15.83 -22.47
CA VAL A 97 15.99 -15.50 -22.75
C VAL A 97 15.77 -13.98 -22.86
N ASP A 98 15.25 -13.60 -24.02
CA ASP A 98 14.92 -12.23 -24.39
C ASP A 98 13.54 -12.16 -25.07
N VAL A 99 12.93 -10.97 -25.03
CA VAL A 99 11.60 -10.70 -25.58
C VAL A 99 11.62 -9.42 -26.40
N PRO A 100 10.72 -9.30 -27.40
CA PRO A 100 10.49 -8.03 -28.07
C PRO A 100 10.02 -6.97 -27.07
N ALA A 101 10.59 -5.77 -27.17
CA ALA A 101 10.20 -4.59 -26.42
C ALA A 101 10.22 -3.38 -27.35
N GLY A 102 9.33 -2.41 -27.10
CA GLY A 102 9.21 -1.21 -27.93
C GLY A 102 7.77 -0.72 -28.04
N LYS A 103 7.60 0.43 -28.70
CA LYS A 103 6.26 1.01 -28.94
C LYS A 103 5.39 0.15 -29.85
N ALA A 104 5.98 -0.69 -30.70
CA ALA A 104 5.25 -1.66 -31.53
C ALA A 104 4.40 -2.67 -30.74
N MET A 105 4.69 -2.82 -29.43
CA MET A 105 3.94 -3.68 -28.53
C MET A 105 2.62 -3.04 -28.06
N LEU A 106 2.47 -1.73 -28.19
CA LEU A 106 1.27 -1.01 -27.73
C LEU A 106 0.02 -1.47 -28.50
N GLY A 107 -1.05 -1.74 -27.78
CA GLY A 107 -2.29 -2.28 -28.34
C GLY A 107 -2.25 -3.77 -28.69
N ARG A 108 -1.14 -4.47 -28.39
CA ARG A 108 -0.95 -5.89 -28.68
C ARG A 108 -1.20 -6.76 -27.45
N VAL A 109 -1.66 -7.98 -27.72
CA VAL A 109 -1.71 -9.06 -26.72
C VAL A 109 -0.68 -10.11 -27.11
N VAL A 110 0.25 -10.40 -26.21
CA VAL A 110 1.38 -11.30 -26.43
C VAL A 110 1.46 -12.37 -25.34
N ASP A 111 2.10 -13.49 -25.65
CA ASP A 111 2.44 -14.51 -24.66
C ASP A 111 3.69 -14.14 -23.84
N ALA A 112 4.15 -15.04 -22.95
CA ALA A 112 5.34 -14.79 -22.13
C ALA A 112 6.66 -14.75 -22.91
N LEU A 113 6.70 -15.19 -24.17
CA LEU A 113 7.86 -15.07 -25.05
C LEU A 113 7.76 -13.83 -25.97
N GLY A 114 6.70 -13.03 -25.82
CA GLY A 114 6.41 -11.85 -26.62
C GLY A 114 5.87 -12.17 -28.01
N VAL A 115 5.40 -13.40 -28.25
CA VAL A 115 4.73 -13.79 -29.50
C VAL A 115 3.30 -13.26 -29.48
N PRO A 116 2.82 -12.54 -30.51
CA PRO A 116 1.45 -12.07 -30.55
C PRO A 116 0.42 -13.19 -30.61
N ILE A 117 -0.61 -13.09 -29.77
CA ILE A 117 -1.73 -14.03 -29.68
C ILE A 117 -3.09 -13.36 -29.97
N ASP A 118 -3.08 -12.10 -30.41
CA ASP A 118 -4.25 -11.29 -30.73
C ASP A 118 -4.78 -11.48 -32.16
N GLY A 119 -4.11 -12.30 -32.98
CA GLY A 119 -4.47 -12.52 -34.39
C GLY A 119 -4.20 -11.32 -35.32
N ARG A 120 -3.49 -10.28 -34.86
CA ARG A 120 -3.20 -9.05 -35.64
C ARG A 120 -1.89 -9.12 -36.42
N GLY A 121 -1.35 -10.32 -36.65
CA GLY A 121 -0.09 -10.54 -37.37
C GLY A 121 1.17 -10.33 -36.51
N ALA A 122 2.34 -10.45 -37.14
CA ALA A 122 3.62 -10.30 -36.45
C ALA A 122 3.91 -8.85 -36.00
N LEU A 123 4.86 -8.68 -35.08
CA LEU A 123 5.35 -7.36 -34.67
C LEU A 123 6.42 -6.87 -35.65
N SER A 124 6.28 -5.64 -36.13
CA SER A 124 7.33 -4.92 -36.87
C SER A 124 7.99 -3.89 -35.95
N ASP A 125 9.28 -3.59 -36.17
CA ASP A 125 9.99 -2.49 -35.49
C ASP A 125 10.03 -2.60 -33.94
N HIS A 126 10.72 -3.63 -33.46
CA HIS A 126 10.95 -3.86 -32.04
C HIS A 126 12.43 -4.17 -31.77
N GLU A 127 12.91 -3.80 -30.59
CA GLU A 127 14.19 -4.29 -30.09
C GLU A 127 13.99 -5.53 -29.25
N ARG A 128 15.05 -6.32 -29.03
CA ARG A 128 15.01 -7.45 -28.11
C ARG A 128 15.69 -7.07 -26.80
N ARG A 129 15.05 -7.38 -25.69
CA ARG A 129 15.58 -7.17 -24.34
C ARG A 129 15.59 -8.45 -23.55
N ARG A 130 16.68 -8.70 -22.82
CA ARG A 130 16.75 -9.83 -21.87
C ARG A 130 15.66 -9.68 -20.82
N VAL A 131 15.01 -10.80 -20.50
CA VAL A 131 13.93 -10.81 -19.48
C VAL A 131 14.48 -10.65 -18.07
N GLU A 132 15.72 -11.10 -17.84
CA GLU A 132 16.43 -10.94 -16.57
C GLU A 132 17.57 -9.92 -16.73
N VAL A 133 17.32 -8.71 -16.25
CA VAL A 133 18.32 -7.63 -16.18
C VAL A 133 18.46 -7.20 -14.72
N LYS A 134 19.67 -6.78 -14.35
CA LYS A 134 19.94 -6.24 -13.02
C LYS A 134 19.13 -4.96 -12.78
N ALA A 135 18.51 -4.85 -11.61
CA ALA A 135 17.80 -3.65 -11.20
C ALA A 135 18.74 -2.41 -11.15
N PRO A 136 18.20 -1.20 -11.36
CA PRO A 136 18.92 0.05 -11.14
C PRO A 136 19.59 0.11 -9.77
N GLY A 137 20.87 0.50 -9.75
CA GLY A 137 21.62 0.75 -8.50
C GLY A 137 21.15 2.01 -7.77
N ILE A 138 21.70 2.28 -6.59
CA ILE A 138 21.27 3.40 -5.73
C ILE A 138 21.45 4.77 -6.43
N ILE A 139 22.62 5.00 -7.06
CA ILE A 139 22.98 6.27 -7.72
C ILE A 139 22.07 6.56 -8.93
N GLU A 140 21.56 5.51 -9.58
CA GLU A 140 20.72 5.62 -10.77
C GLU A 140 19.25 5.90 -10.44
N ARG A 141 18.89 5.98 -9.15
CA ARG A 141 17.53 6.22 -8.69
C ARG A 141 17.34 7.67 -8.23
N LYS A 142 16.09 8.13 -8.28
CA LYS A 142 15.64 9.40 -7.69
C LYS A 142 14.44 9.13 -6.79
N SER A 143 14.30 9.92 -5.73
CA SER A 143 13.13 9.86 -4.85
C SER A 143 11.83 10.07 -5.65
N VAL A 144 10.81 9.27 -5.32
CA VAL A 144 9.48 9.38 -5.92
C VAL A 144 8.81 10.67 -5.44
N HIS A 145 8.40 11.51 -6.38
CA HIS A 145 7.83 12.85 -6.12
C HIS A 145 6.70 13.22 -7.08
N GLU A 146 6.55 12.50 -8.19
CA GLU A 146 5.47 12.68 -9.16
C GLU A 146 4.32 11.73 -8.82
N PRO A 147 3.08 12.22 -8.71
CA PRO A 147 1.93 11.35 -8.45
C PRO A 147 1.59 10.48 -9.66
N MET A 148 1.15 9.25 -9.40
CA MET A 148 0.49 8.37 -10.36
C MET A 148 -0.99 8.31 -9.98
N GLN A 149 -1.83 9.03 -10.72
CA GLN A 149 -3.24 9.20 -10.40
C GLN A 149 -4.02 7.94 -10.78
N THR A 150 -4.68 7.31 -9.82
CA THR A 150 -5.50 6.10 -10.09
C THR A 150 -6.91 6.44 -10.54
N GLY A 151 -7.40 7.65 -10.22
CA GLY A 151 -8.79 8.02 -10.47
C GLY A 151 -9.74 7.49 -9.40
N LEU A 152 -9.22 6.81 -8.37
CA LEU A 152 -10.00 6.27 -7.26
C LEU A 152 -9.83 7.16 -6.04
N LYS A 153 -10.93 7.76 -5.58
CA LYS A 153 -10.94 8.66 -4.41
C LYS A 153 -10.24 8.02 -3.21
N ALA A 154 -10.56 6.76 -2.91
CA ALA A 154 -10.01 6.03 -1.78
C ALA A 154 -8.49 5.84 -1.86
N VAL A 155 -7.94 5.62 -3.05
CA VAL A 155 -6.50 5.38 -3.25
C VAL A 155 -5.75 6.72 -3.27
N ASP A 156 -6.15 7.64 -4.14
CA ASP A 156 -5.42 8.90 -4.35
C ASP A 156 -5.41 9.80 -3.09
N SER A 157 -6.43 9.69 -2.21
CA SER A 157 -6.51 10.44 -0.96
C SER A 157 -5.84 9.76 0.25
N LEU A 158 -6.00 8.43 0.43
CA LEU A 158 -5.59 7.72 1.66
C LEU A 158 -4.27 6.93 1.52
N VAL A 159 -4.02 6.36 0.33
CA VAL A 159 -2.87 5.49 0.03
C VAL A 159 -2.30 5.85 -1.35
N PRO A 160 -1.73 7.06 -1.48
CA PRO A 160 -1.30 7.60 -2.76
C PRO A 160 -0.13 6.79 -3.35
N ILE A 161 -0.13 6.70 -4.68
CA ILE A 161 0.90 5.99 -5.45
C ILE A 161 1.67 7.00 -6.30
N GLY A 162 2.99 6.93 -6.27
CA GLY A 162 3.87 7.78 -7.07
C GLY A 162 4.53 7.05 -8.24
N ARG A 163 4.98 7.81 -9.25
CA ARG A 163 5.69 7.28 -10.41
C ARG A 163 7.05 6.69 -9.99
N GLY A 164 7.21 5.38 -10.16
CA GLY A 164 8.39 4.63 -9.72
C GLY A 164 8.23 3.91 -8.38
N GLN A 165 7.05 3.97 -7.76
CA GLN A 165 6.70 3.24 -6.53
C GLN A 165 6.24 1.80 -6.83
N ARG A 166 6.32 0.93 -5.83
CA ARG A 166 5.73 -0.42 -5.84
C ARG A 166 4.64 -0.51 -4.79
N GLU A 167 3.38 -0.59 -5.20
CA GLU A 167 2.23 -0.65 -4.28
C GLU A 167 1.50 -1.99 -4.42
N LEU A 168 1.48 -2.79 -3.36
CA LEU A 168 0.86 -4.11 -3.35
C LEU A 168 -0.66 -4.02 -3.26
N ILE A 169 -1.40 -4.65 -4.17
CA ILE A 169 -2.85 -4.85 -4.05
C ILE A 169 -3.08 -6.26 -3.50
N ILE A 170 -3.47 -6.36 -2.23
CA ILE A 170 -3.61 -7.63 -1.53
C ILE A 170 -5.03 -7.82 -1.01
N GLY A 171 -5.54 -9.04 -1.08
CA GLY A 171 -6.82 -9.39 -0.49
C GLY A 171 -7.38 -10.68 -1.06
N ASP A 172 -8.53 -11.09 -0.53
CA ASP A 172 -9.15 -12.36 -0.91
C ASP A 172 -9.69 -12.33 -2.34
N ARG A 173 -10.04 -13.51 -2.83
CA ARG A 173 -10.72 -13.67 -4.11
C ARG A 173 -11.99 -12.80 -4.17
N GLN A 174 -12.28 -12.23 -5.34
CA GLN A 174 -13.50 -11.46 -5.61
C GLN A 174 -13.70 -10.17 -4.76
N THR A 175 -12.63 -9.58 -4.23
CA THR A 175 -12.68 -8.33 -3.44
C THR A 175 -12.48 -7.04 -4.25
N GLY A 176 -12.30 -7.14 -5.57
CA GLY A 176 -12.11 -5.97 -6.46
C GLY A 176 -10.65 -5.61 -6.79
N LYS A 177 -9.68 -6.50 -6.53
CA LYS A 177 -8.25 -6.27 -6.85
C LYS A 177 -8.01 -5.87 -8.31
N THR A 178 -8.48 -6.71 -9.24
CA THR A 178 -8.37 -6.46 -10.69
C THR A 178 -9.14 -5.21 -11.11
N ALA A 179 -10.26 -4.87 -10.43
CA ALA A 179 -11.02 -3.66 -10.72
C ALA A 179 -10.19 -2.40 -10.47
N ILE A 180 -9.49 -2.32 -9.33
CA ILE A 180 -8.59 -1.20 -9.00
C ILE A 180 -7.50 -1.05 -10.06
N ALA A 181 -6.90 -2.17 -10.48
CA ALA A 181 -5.88 -2.20 -11.51
C ALA A 181 -6.40 -1.68 -12.87
N ILE A 182 -7.59 -2.14 -13.29
CA ILE A 182 -8.20 -1.67 -14.55
C ILE A 182 -8.57 -0.19 -14.47
N ASP A 183 -9.22 0.25 -13.39
CA ASP A 183 -9.60 1.66 -13.21
C ASP A 183 -8.39 2.59 -13.27
N THR A 184 -7.26 2.14 -12.72
CA THR A 184 -5.99 2.85 -12.80
C THR A 184 -5.52 2.99 -14.26
N ILE A 185 -5.60 1.93 -15.08
CA ILE A 185 -5.26 1.99 -16.51
C ILE A 185 -6.22 2.94 -17.25
N LEU A 186 -7.53 2.83 -17.00
CA LEU A 186 -8.57 3.64 -17.66
C LEU A 186 -8.40 5.13 -17.37
N ASN A 187 -8.03 5.48 -16.13
CA ASN A 187 -7.78 6.88 -15.75
C ASN A 187 -6.64 7.52 -16.56
N GLN A 188 -5.66 6.71 -17.01
CA GLN A 188 -4.52 7.24 -17.77
C GLN A 188 -4.92 7.78 -19.14
N LYS A 189 -6.05 7.36 -19.72
CA LYS A 189 -6.53 7.91 -20.99
C LYS A 189 -6.67 9.44 -20.92
N GLN A 190 -7.33 9.92 -19.87
CA GLN A 190 -7.54 11.36 -19.68
C GLN A 190 -6.22 12.07 -19.38
N MET A 191 -5.32 11.44 -18.63
CA MET A 191 -4.00 11.99 -18.33
C MET A 191 -3.13 12.10 -19.58
N ASN A 192 -3.06 11.03 -20.37
CA ASN A 192 -2.29 10.94 -21.61
C ASN A 192 -2.84 11.89 -22.68
N SER A 193 -4.17 12.11 -22.74
CA SER A 193 -4.76 13.10 -23.66
C SER A 193 -4.34 14.54 -23.39
N ARG A 194 -3.85 14.83 -22.18
CA ARG A 194 -3.34 16.16 -21.77
C ARG A 194 -1.83 16.27 -21.89
N SER A 195 -1.13 15.16 -22.15
CA SER A 195 0.32 15.14 -22.27
C SER A 195 0.76 15.84 -23.55
N THR A 196 1.76 16.69 -23.42
CA THR A 196 2.34 17.42 -24.57
C THR A 196 3.58 16.73 -25.14
N SER A 197 4.16 15.82 -24.36
CA SER A 197 5.32 15.02 -24.72
C SER A 197 5.16 13.57 -24.28
N GLU A 198 5.94 12.69 -24.91
CA GLU A 198 6.00 11.27 -24.54
C GLU A 198 6.59 11.06 -23.13
N SER A 199 7.41 12.00 -22.66
CA SER A 199 7.96 12.00 -21.30
C SER A 199 6.91 12.31 -20.23
N GLU A 200 5.70 12.74 -20.58
CA GLU A 200 4.60 12.94 -19.62
C GLU A 200 3.61 11.76 -19.63
N THR A 201 3.57 11.05 -20.76
CA THR A 201 2.65 9.94 -21.04
C THR A 201 2.97 8.74 -20.14
N LEU A 202 1.93 8.09 -19.61
CA LEU A 202 2.05 6.86 -18.84
C LEU A 202 1.56 5.67 -19.67
N TYR A 203 2.51 4.83 -20.09
CA TYR A 203 2.23 3.57 -20.79
C TYR A 203 1.91 2.46 -19.78
N CYS A 204 1.00 1.56 -20.14
CA CYS A 204 0.54 0.51 -19.23
C CYS A 204 0.96 -0.88 -19.71
N VAL A 205 1.36 -1.75 -18.80
CA VAL A 205 1.64 -3.16 -19.06
C VAL A 205 0.82 -3.98 -18.08
N TYR A 206 -0.08 -4.81 -18.57
CA TYR A 206 -0.86 -5.72 -17.74
C TYR A 206 -0.41 -7.16 -17.98
N VAL A 207 0.03 -7.84 -16.92
CA VAL A 207 0.51 -9.21 -16.96
C VAL A 207 -0.52 -10.12 -16.31
N ALA A 208 -1.22 -10.91 -17.13
CA ALA A 208 -2.16 -11.93 -16.67
C ALA A 208 -1.43 -13.26 -16.44
N ILE A 209 -1.39 -13.72 -15.19
CA ILE A 209 -0.65 -14.91 -14.76
C ILE A 209 -1.63 -15.94 -14.22
N GLY A 210 -1.70 -17.11 -14.86
CA GLY A 210 -2.60 -18.20 -14.48
C GLY A 210 -4.09 -17.83 -14.51
N GLN A 211 -4.46 -16.74 -15.19
CA GLN A 211 -5.85 -16.32 -15.35
C GLN A 211 -6.55 -17.17 -16.42
N LYS A 212 -7.87 -17.28 -16.37
CA LYS A 212 -8.65 -17.95 -17.42
C LYS A 212 -8.60 -17.13 -18.72
N ARG A 213 -8.49 -17.79 -19.86
CA ARG A 213 -8.53 -17.13 -21.19
C ARG A 213 -9.76 -16.25 -21.38
N SER A 214 -10.93 -16.68 -20.90
CA SER A 214 -12.16 -15.89 -20.95
C SER A 214 -12.06 -14.58 -20.19
N THR A 215 -11.41 -14.57 -19.02
CA THR A 215 -11.19 -13.37 -18.21
C THR A 215 -10.25 -12.40 -18.90
N VAL A 216 -9.18 -12.92 -19.53
CA VAL A 216 -8.25 -12.09 -20.32
C VAL A 216 -8.95 -11.50 -21.55
N ALA A 217 -9.76 -12.27 -22.25
CA ALA A 217 -10.55 -11.78 -23.38
C ALA A 217 -11.52 -10.66 -22.98
N GLN A 218 -12.22 -10.82 -21.85
CA GLN A 218 -13.09 -9.79 -21.30
C GLN A 218 -12.30 -8.52 -20.93
N LEU A 219 -11.10 -8.66 -20.35
CA LEU A 219 -10.22 -7.54 -20.05
C LEU A 219 -9.81 -6.79 -21.33
N VAL A 220 -9.37 -7.51 -22.37
CA VAL A 220 -9.03 -6.92 -23.68
C VAL A 220 -10.22 -6.14 -24.22
N GLN A 221 -11.42 -6.70 -24.14
CA GLN A 221 -12.65 -6.04 -24.59
C GLN A 221 -12.90 -4.73 -23.81
N ILE A 222 -12.85 -4.76 -22.47
CA ILE A 222 -13.04 -3.56 -21.63
C ILE A 222 -12.03 -2.47 -21.99
N LEU A 223 -10.75 -2.83 -22.10
CA LEU A 223 -9.70 -1.88 -22.46
C LEU A 223 -9.85 -1.36 -23.90
N SER A 224 -10.37 -2.18 -24.81
CA SER A 224 -10.65 -1.76 -26.20
C SER A 224 -11.82 -0.78 -26.25
N GLU A 225 -12.93 -1.09 -25.60
CA GLU A 225 -14.14 -0.24 -25.55
C GLU A 225 -13.85 1.12 -24.90
N ALA A 226 -12.93 1.13 -23.93
CA ALA A 226 -12.48 2.36 -23.30
C ALA A 226 -11.39 3.12 -24.08
N ASN A 227 -10.91 2.61 -25.22
CA ASN A 227 -9.71 3.09 -25.95
C ASN A 227 -8.46 3.21 -25.05
N ALA A 228 -8.29 2.26 -24.12
CA ALA A 228 -7.12 2.16 -23.26
C ALA A 228 -6.04 1.22 -23.82
N LEU A 229 -6.38 0.41 -24.83
CA LEU A 229 -5.40 -0.48 -25.49
C LEU A 229 -4.30 0.29 -26.23
N GLU A 230 -4.57 1.49 -26.75
CA GLU A 230 -3.62 2.28 -27.56
C GLU A 230 -2.30 2.60 -26.82
N TYR A 231 -2.34 2.64 -25.49
CA TYR A 231 -1.16 2.87 -24.64
C TYR A 231 -0.88 1.69 -23.70
N SER A 232 -1.50 0.53 -23.94
CA SER A 232 -1.37 -0.66 -23.09
C SER A 232 -0.77 -1.86 -23.82
N ILE A 233 0.05 -2.64 -23.14
CA ILE A 233 0.55 -3.94 -23.58
C ILE A 233 -0.05 -5.01 -22.67
N LEU A 234 -0.60 -6.08 -23.23
CA LEU A 234 -1.10 -7.20 -22.44
C LEU A 234 -0.20 -8.42 -22.66
N VAL A 235 0.38 -8.91 -21.56
CA VAL A 235 1.14 -10.17 -21.53
C VAL A 235 0.28 -11.22 -20.86
N ALA A 236 -0.04 -12.30 -21.58
CA ALA A 236 -0.92 -13.33 -21.08
C ALA A 236 -0.22 -14.70 -21.03
N ALA A 237 0.00 -15.20 -19.81
CA ALA A 237 0.29 -16.60 -19.55
C ALA A 237 -0.87 -17.16 -18.73
N THR A 238 -1.83 -17.75 -19.43
CA THR A 238 -3.10 -18.20 -18.89
C THR A 238 -2.97 -19.54 -18.18
N ALA A 239 -4.01 -19.95 -17.45
CA ALA A 239 -4.01 -21.22 -16.71
C ALA A 239 -3.83 -22.47 -17.59
N SER A 240 -4.13 -22.38 -18.89
CA SER A 240 -3.91 -23.47 -19.85
C SER A 240 -2.47 -23.60 -20.32
N ASP A 241 -1.66 -22.58 -20.07
CA ASP A 241 -0.30 -22.51 -20.57
C ASP A 241 0.66 -23.15 -19.53
N PRO A 242 1.77 -23.79 -19.96
CA PRO A 242 2.72 -24.43 -19.06
C PRO A 242 3.21 -23.53 -17.93
N ALA A 243 3.48 -24.12 -16.76
CA ALA A 243 4.06 -23.44 -15.60
C ALA A 243 5.25 -22.52 -15.92
N PRO A 244 6.24 -22.91 -16.75
CA PRO A 244 7.33 -22.02 -17.11
C PRO A 244 6.93 -20.73 -17.85
N LEU A 245 5.87 -20.73 -18.66
CA LEU A 245 5.35 -19.47 -19.24
C LEU A 245 4.73 -18.58 -18.16
N GLN A 246 4.02 -19.16 -17.20
CA GLN A 246 3.44 -18.42 -16.07
C GLN A 246 4.52 -17.84 -15.15
N PHE A 247 5.62 -18.57 -14.95
CA PHE A 247 6.82 -18.09 -14.24
C PHE A 247 7.50 -16.92 -14.97
N LEU A 248 7.60 -17.01 -16.30
CA LEU A 248 8.35 -16.06 -17.13
C LEU A 248 7.59 -14.76 -17.39
N ALA A 249 6.26 -14.82 -17.54
CA ALA A 249 5.42 -13.69 -17.98
C ALA A 249 5.68 -12.38 -17.22
N PRO A 250 5.86 -12.37 -15.89
CA PRO A 250 6.16 -11.13 -15.16
C PRO A 250 7.51 -10.52 -15.53
N TYR A 251 8.53 -11.34 -15.79
CA TYR A 251 9.84 -10.86 -16.23
C TYR A 251 9.78 -10.30 -17.66
N SER A 252 9.01 -10.93 -18.54
CA SER A 252 8.79 -10.44 -19.91
C SER A 252 8.03 -9.12 -19.92
N GLY A 253 6.94 -9.01 -19.17
CA GLY A 253 6.21 -7.75 -19.00
C GLY A 253 7.09 -6.66 -18.39
N CYS A 254 7.94 -7.00 -17.41
CA CYS A 254 8.88 -6.06 -16.83
C CYS A 254 9.88 -5.55 -17.87
N ALA A 255 10.47 -6.42 -18.70
CA ALA A 255 11.38 -5.99 -19.77
C ALA A 255 10.70 -5.06 -20.80
N MET A 256 9.42 -5.31 -21.12
CA MET A 256 8.62 -4.42 -21.98
C MET A 256 8.36 -3.05 -21.31
N GLY A 257 8.11 -3.03 -20.00
CA GLY A 257 7.96 -1.79 -19.22
C GLY A 257 9.28 -1.01 -19.07
N GLU A 258 10.40 -1.71 -18.92
CA GLU A 258 11.74 -1.11 -18.80
C GLU A 258 12.17 -0.36 -20.05
N TYR A 259 11.69 -0.78 -21.23
CA TYR A 259 11.88 -0.01 -22.46
C TYR A 259 11.43 1.44 -22.29
N PHE A 260 10.24 1.68 -21.73
CA PHE A 260 9.74 3.03 -21.52
C PHE A 260 10.54 3.77 -20.45
N ARG A 261 10.85 3.10 -19.32
CA ARG A 261 11.66 3.66 -18.23
C ARG A 261 13.02 4.17 -18.72
N ASP A 262 13.72 3.36 -19.51
CA ASP A 262 15.10 3.64 -19.92
C ASP A 262 15.18 4.65 -21.09
N ASN A 263 14.05 4.91 -21.76
CA ASN A 263 13.94 5.92 -22.81
C ASN A 263 13.27 7.22 -22.31
N GLY A 264 13.35 7.50 -21.00
CA GLY A 264 12.85 8.75 -20.39
C GLY A 264 11.33 8.90 -20.37
N MET A 265 10.60 7.81 -20.60
CA MET A 265 9.14 7.75 -20.51
C MET A 265 8.71 7.12 -19.17
N HIS A 266 7.40 7.10 -18.94
CA HIS A 266 6.82 6.48 -17.74
C HIS A 266 5.98 5.26 -18.09
N ALA A 267 6.14 4.20 -17.30
CA ALA A 267 5.32 3.01 -17.39
C ALA A 267 4.69 2.64 -16.05
N LEU A 268 3.51 2.04 -16.14
CA LEU A 268 2.80 1.33 -15.08
C LEU A 268 2.76 -0.15 -15.46
N ILE A 269 3.20 -1.03 -14.56
CA ILE A 269 3.08 -2.48 -14.73
C ILE A 269 2.20 -3.08 -13.63
N ILE A 270 1.30 -3.98 -14.03
CA ILE A 270 0.37 -4.67 -13.14
C ILE A 270 0.62 -6.17 -13.27
N TYR A 271 0.85 -6.87 -12.16
CA TYR A 271 1.06 -8.32 -12.13
C TYR A 271 -0.14 -9.00 -11.49
N ASP A 272 -0.98 -9.70 -12.26
CA ASP A 272 -2.25 -10.29 -11.82
C ASP A 272 -2.30 -11.82 -12.06
N ASP A 273 -1.81 -12.67 -11.15
CA ASP A 273 -1.23 -12.29 -9.84
C ASP A 273 0.07 -13.04 -9.50
N LEU A 274 0.84 -12.46 -8.58
CA LEU A 274 2.14 -13.01 -8.19
C LEU A 274 2.02 -14.28 -7.35
N SER A 275 0.87 -14.52 -6.71
CA SER A 275 0.57 -15.79 -6.03
C SER A 275 0.64 -16.95 -7.02
N LYS A 276 0.05 -16.80 -8.22
CA LYS A 276 0.10 -17.81 -9.28
C LYS A 276 1.51 -17.97 -9.86
N GLN A 277 2.30 -16.90 -9.97
CA GLN A 277 3.71 -17.00 -10.35
C GLN A 277 4.51 -17.84 -9.34
N ALA A 278 4.31 -17.62 -8.04
CA ALA A 278 4.99 -18.39 -6.99
C ALA A 278 4.61 -19.89 -7.07
N VAL A 279 3.34 -20.20 -7.32
CA VAL A 279 2.88 -21.58 -7.51
C VAL A 279 3.52 -22.23 -8.74
N ALA A 280 3.63 -21.51 -9.86
CA ALA A 280 4.32 -22.00 -11.05
C ALA A 280 5.81 -22.27 -10.78
N TYR A 281 6.49 -21.37 -10.07
CA TYR A 281 7.89 -21.54 -9.69
C TYR A 281 8.10 -22.72 -8.74
N ARG A 282 7.15 -22.94 -7.82
CA ARG A 282 7.13 -24.11 -6.94
C ARG A 282 7.03 -25.41 -7.74
N GLN A 283 6.10 -25.49 -8.68
CA GLN A 283 5.95 -26.66 -9.55
C GLN A 283 7.25 -26.96 -10.30
N MET A 284 7.85 -25.96 -10.95
CA MET A 284 9.12 -26.11 -11.66
C MET A 284 10.24 -26.61 -10.74
N SER A 285 10.38 -26.01 -9.55
CA SER A 285 11.44 -26.37 -8.60
C SER A 285 11.32 -27.81 -8.09
N LEU A 286 10.09 -28.25 -7.80
CA LEU A 286 9.83 -29.62 -7.33
C LEU A 286 10.13 -30.66 -8.42
N LEU A 287 9.73 -30.39 -9.66
CA LEU A 287 10.00 -31.27 -10.80
C LEU A 287 11.50 -31.33 -11.14
N LEU A 288 12.23 -30.22 -10.96
CA LEU A 288 13.70 -30.18 -11.01
C LEU A 288 14.38 -30.80 -9.78
N ARG A 289 13.60 -31.37 -8.84
CA ARG A 289 14.07 -31.99 -7.60
C ARG A 289 14.93 -31.08 -6.73
N ARG A 290 14.66 -29.77 -6.76
CA ARG A 290 15.25 -28.84 -5.80
C ARG A 290 14.64 -29.06 -4.42
N PRO A 291 15.43 -29.03 -3.33
CA PRO A 291 14.89 -29.17 -1.98
C PRO A 291 13.82 -28.10 -1.68
N PRO A 292 12.61 -28.49 -1.25
CA PRO A 292 11.58 -27.53 -0.86
C PRO A 292 11.83 -26.96 0.54
N GLY A 293 11.34 -25.75 0.78
CA GLY A 293 11.27 -25.07 2.06
C GLY A 293 9.85 -25.02 2.64
N ARG A 294 9.51 -23.90 3.28
CA ARG A 294 8.18 -23.67 3.90
C ARG A 294 7.06 -23.73 2.84
N GLU A 295 5.96 -24.41 3.18
CA GLU A 295 4.79 -24.60 2.30
C GLU A 295 5.15 -25.20 0.91
N ALA A 296 6.23 -25.99 0.90
CA ALA A 296 6.85 -26.61 -0.27
C ALA A 296 7.39 -25.63 -1.34
N PHE A 297 7.43 -24.32 -1.07
CA PHE A 297 8.09 -23.36 -1.97
C PHE A 297 9.61 -23.54 -1.96
N PRO A 298 10.31 -23.25 -3.06
CA PRO A 298 11.77 -23.30 -3.09
C PRO A 298 12.36 -22.21 -2.17
N GLY A 299 13.56 -22.46 -1.64
CA GLY A 299 14.21 -21.57 -0.65
C GLY A 299 14.51 -20.16 -1.16
N ASP A 300 14.51 -19.96 -2.47
CA ASP A 300 14.77 -18.69 -3.16
C ASP A 300 13.49 -18.02 -3.69
N VAL A 301 12.29 -18.41 -3.24
CA VAL A 301 11.04 -17.76 -3.66
C VAL A 301 10.97 -16.27 -3.28
N PHE A 302 11.67 -15.84 -2.23
CA PHE A 302 11.83 -14.42 -1.93
C PHE A 302 12.65 -13.71 -3.02
N TYR A 303 13.72 -14.36 -3.52
CA TYR A 303 14.57 -13.83 -4.58
C TYR A 303 13.82 -13.68 -5.91
N LEU A 304 12.86 -14.57 -6.19
CA LEU A 304 11.96 -14.48 -7.35
C LEU A 304 11.29 -13.10 -7.43
N HIS A 305 10.60 -12.69 -6.37
CA HIS A 305 9.83 -11.46 -6.35
C HIS A 305 10.70 -10.23 -6.08
N SER A 306 11.77 -10.34 -5.30
CA SER A 306 12.64 -9.19 -5.02
C SER A 306 13.36 -8.70 -6.28
N ARG A 307 13.97 -9.61 -7.05
CA ARG A 307 14.66 -9.25 -8.31
C ARG A 307 13.70 -8.77 -9.40
N LEU A 308 12.42 -9.14 -9.32
CA LEU A 308 11.37 -8.64 -10.21
C LEU A 308 10.95 -7.22 -9.81
N LEU A 309 10.53 -7.03 -8.56
CA LEU A 309 9.91 -5.79 -8.11
C LEU A 309 10.93 -4.66 -7.93
N GLU A 310 12.19 -4.96 -7.60
CA GLU A 310 13.26 -3.94 -7.52
C GLU A 310 13.65 -3.31 -8.86
N ARG A 311 13.21 -3.88 -9.99
CA ARG A 311 13.40 -3.28 -11.32
C ARG A 311 12.46 -2.10 -11.56
N ALA A 312 11.33 -2.03 -10.85
CA ALA A 312 10.44 -0.88 -10.90
C ALA A 312 11.01 0.25 -10.03
N ALA A 313 11.43 1.35 -10.68
CA ALA A 313 12.02 2.51 -10.01
C ALA A 313 11.86 3.79 -10.84
N LYS A 314 12.00 4.94 -10.18
CA LYS A 314 12.20 6.26 -10.83
C LYS A 314 13.70 6.46 -11.07
N ARG A 315 14.08 6.67 -12.33
CA ARG A 315 15.47 6.96 -12.75
C ARG A 315 15.89 8.36 -12.33
N SER A 316 17.20 8.55 -12.15
CA SER A 316 17.79 9.87 -11.92
C SER A 316 17.70 10.75 -13.17
N ASP A 317 17.85 12.06 -12.99
CA ASP A 317 17.81 13.01 -14.10
C ASP A 317 18.95 12.76 -15.11
N GLN A 318 20.11 12.27 -14.61
CA GLN A 318 21.26 11.87 -15.43
C GLN A 318 21.01 10.60 -16.25
N THR A 319 20.04 9.77 -15.84
CA THR A 319 19.71 8.50 -16.50
C THR A 319 18.33 8.55 -17.18
N GLY A 320 17.89 9.75 -17.57
CA GLY A 320 16.70 9.98 -18.39
C GLY A 320 15.42 10.29 -17.63
N ALA A 321 15.41 10.27 -16.30
CA ALA A 321 14.25 10.58 -15.44
C ALA A 321 12.96 9.75 -15.67
N GLY A 322 13.01 8.70 -16.48
CA GLY A 322 11.89 7.79 -16.72
C GLY A 322 11.54 6.98 -15.47
N SER A 323 10.39 6.30 -15.49
CA SER A 323 9.98 5.47 -14.36
C SER A 323 9.22 4.22 -14.78
N LEU A 324 9.32 3.19 -13.95
CA LEU A 324 8.44 2.03 -13.97
C LEU A 324 7.78 1.90 -12.60
N THR A 325 6.46 2.04 -12.56
CA THR A 325 5.62 1.91 -11.34
C THR A 325 5.00 0.53 -11.34
N ALA A 326 5.04 -0.21 -10.23
CA ALA A 326 4.54 -1.58 -10.17
C ALA A 326 3.37 -1.73 -9.20
N LEU A 327 2.30 -2.37 -9.67
CA LEU A 327 1.16 -2.80 -8.86
C LEU A 327 1.07 -4.33 -8.87
N PRO A 328 1.86 -5.01 -8.02
CA PRO A 328 1.69 -6.45 -7.85
C PRO A 328 0.35 -6.74 -7.18
N VAL A 329 -0.35 -7.77 -7.67
CA VAL A 329 -1.55 -8.31 -7.04
C VAL A 329 -1.17 -9.60 -6.31
N ILE A 330 -1.70 -9.77 -5.09
CA ILE A 330 -1.63 -11.01 -4.31
C ILE A 330 -3.03 -11.43 -3.90
N GLU A 331 -3.36 -12.68 -4.17
CA GLU A 331 -4.55 -13.35 -3.65
C GLU A 331 -4.21 -14.02 -2.32
N THR A 332 -4.91 -13.62 -1.25
CA THR A 332 -4.86 -14.27 0.07
C THR A 332 -5.92 -15.38 0.17
N GLN A 333 -5.77 -16.23 1.17
CA GLN A 333 -6.77 -17.23 1.54
C GLN A 333 -7.37 -16.85 2.89
N ALA A 334 -8.69 -16.66 2.94
CA ALA A 334 -9.42 -16.32 4.16
C ALA A 334 -8.86 -15.10 4.94
N GLY A 335 -8.41 -14.07 4.22
CA GLY A 335 -7.87 -12.84 4.80
C GLY A 335 -6.48 -12.99 5.42
N ASP A 336 -5.82 -14.15 5.27
CA ASP A 336 -4.54 -14.40 5.91
C ASP A 336 -3.38 -13.70 5.18
N VAL A 337 -2.97 -12.56 5.73
CA VAL A 337 -1.78 -11.80 5.29
C VAL A 337 -0.48 -12.34 5.89
N SER A 338 -0.54 -13.33 6.79
CA SER A 338 0.62 -13.96 7.44
C SER A 338 1.14 -15.21 6.70
N ALA A 339 0.44 -15.63 5.65
CA ALA A 339 0.89 -16.69 4.76
C ALA A 339 2.26 -16.35 4.13
N TYR A 340 2.97 -17.38 3.65
CA TYR A 340 4.38 -17.24 3.29
C TYR A 340 4.63 -16.24 2.14
N ILE A 341 3.83 -16.29 1.08
CA ILE A 341 4.00 -15.38 -0.07
C ILE A 341 3.63 -13.92 0.26
N PRO A 342 2.46 -13.61 0.86
CA PRO A 342 2.17 -12.27 1.37
C PRO A 342 3.28 -11.68 2.24
N THR A 343 3.76 -12.46 3.21
CA THR A 343 4.82 -12.03 4.14
C THR A 343 6.15 -11.73 3.44
N ASN A 344 6.41 -12.37 2.28
CA ASN A 344 7.59 -12.07 1.45
C ASN A 344 7.40 -10.80 0.62
N VAL A 345 6.22 -10.57 0.06
CA VAL A 345 5.98 -9.47 -0.90
C VAL A 345 5.77 -8.12 -0.19
N ILE A 346 5.07 -8.10 0.95
CA ILE A 346 4.83 -6.89 1.77
C ILE A 346 6.12 -6.11 2.06
N PRO A 347 7.23 -6.71 2.54
CA PRO A 347 8.46 -5.97 2.82
C PRO A 347 9.20 -5.52 1.54
N ILE A 348 8.99 -6.17 0.39
CA ILE A 348 9.61 -5.79 -0.89
C ILE A 348 8.91 -4.55 -1.48
N THR A 349 7.59 -4.47 -1.38
CA THR A 349 6.81 -3.32 -1.86
C THR A 349 6.92 -2.12 -0.94
N ASP A 350 6.69 -0.91 -1.46
CA ASP A 350 6.71 0.35 -0.71
C ASP A 350 5.43 0.61 0.08
N GLY A 351 4.42 -0.25 -0.07
CA GLY A 351 3.11 -0.08 0.53
C GLY A 351 2.17 -1.18 0.11
N GLN A 352 0.95 -1.11 0.64
CA GLN A 352 -0.10 -2.10 0.43
C GLN A 352 -1.49 -1.45 0.49
N ILE A 353 -2.36 -1.91 -0.39
CA ILE A 353 -3.78 -1.66 -0.44
C ILE A 353 -4.46 -2.98 -0.10
N CYS A 354 -4.94 -3.09 1.14
CA CYS A 354 -5.56 -4.28 1.68
C CYS A 354 -7.07 -4.24 1.41
N LEU A 355 -7.58 -5.21 0.65
CA LEU A 355 -9.00 -5.37 0.36
C LEU A 355 -9.62 -6.45 1.23
N GLU A 356 -10.74 -6.12 1.86
CA GLU A 356 -11.45 -7.03 2.76
C GLU A 356 -12.82 -7.41 2.23
N THR A 357 -13.10 -8.71 2.30
CA THR A 357 -14.39 -9.30 1.92
C THR A 357 -15.55 -8.73 2.74
N GLU A 358 -15.34 -8.48 4.04
CA GLU A 358 -16.37 -7.90 4.91
C GLU A 358 -16.79 -6.49 4.46
N LEU A 359 -15.82 -5.61 4.17
CA LEU A 359 -16.10 -4.26 3.68
C LEU A 359 -16.84 -4.30 2.33
N PHE A 360 -16.48 -5.24 1.47
CA PHE A 360 -17.13 -5.43 0.17
C PHE A 360 -18.62 -5.78 0.30
N TYR A 361 -18.97 -6.68 1.24
CA TYR A 361 -20.36 -7.07 1.49
C TYR A 361 -21.16 -6.01 2.26
N ARG A 362 -20.50 -5.16 3.06
CA ARG A 362 -21.10 -3.96 3.67
C ARG A 362 -21.34 -2.81 2.68
N GLY A 363 -21.07 -3.03 1.39
CA GLY A 363 -21.29 -2.02 0.35
C GLY A 363 -20.22 -0.93 0.26
N ILE A 364 -19.06 -1.13 0.89
CA ILE A 364 -17.90 -0.24 0.73
C ILE A 364 -17.09 -0.74 -0.47
N ARG A 365 -17.13 0.02 -1.57
CA ARG A 365 -16.48 -0.32 -2.84
C ARG A 365 -15.77 0.92 -3.39
N PRO A 366 -14.45 0.91 -3.63
CA PRO A 366 -13.52 -0.22 -3.41
C PRO A 366 -13.37 -0.58 -1.92
N ALA A 367 -13.19 -1.87 -1.64
CA ALA A 367 -13.25 -2.44 -0.29
C ALA A 367 -11.94 -2.27 0.51
N ILE A 368 -11.39 -1.06 0.53
CA ILE A 368 -10.07 -0.77 1.10
C ILE A 368 -10.14 -0.68 2.63
N ASN A 369 -9.33 -1.49 3.31
CA ASN A 369 -9.11 -1.35 4.74
C ASN A 369 -8.11 -0.22 5.00
N VAL A 370 -8.60 0.93 5.46
CA VAL A 370 -7.79 2.13 5.71
C VAL A 370 -6.72 1.95 6.81
N GLY A 371 -6.97 1.07 7.79
CA GLY A 371 -6.04 0.80 8.88
C GLY A 371 -4.87 -0.09 8.47
N LEU A 372 -5.12 -1.10 7.63
CA LEU A 372 -4.09 -2.02 7.14
C LEU A 372 -3.37 -1.50 5.89
N SER A 373 -3.96 -0.55 5.18
CA SER A 373 -3.40 0.00 3.94
C SER A 373 -2.47 1.17 4.21
N VAL A 374 -1.28 1.13 3.63
CA VAL A 374 -0.21 2.10 3.86
C VAL A 374 0.62 2.30 2.60
N SER A 375 1.00 3.55 2.32
CA SER A 375 2.00 3.91 1.31
C SER A 375 3.17 4.56 2.04
N ARG A 376 4.36 3.95 2.01
CA ARG A 376 5.55 4.45 2.75
C ARG A 376 6.15 5.69 2.09
N VAL A 377 5.93 5.89 0.79
CA VAL A 377 6.22 7.18 0.12
C VAL A 377 5.26 8.27 0.64
N GLY A 378 4.00 7.89 0.86
CA GLY A 378 3.00 8.73 1.50
C GLY A 378 2.78 10.05 0.77
N SER A 379 2.69 11.14 1.53
CA SER A 379 2.32 12.46 0.99
C SER A 379 3.32 13.06 -0.01
N ALA A 380 4.53 12.51 -0.15
CA ALA A 380 5.47 12.92 -1.19
C ALA A 380 5.01 12.53 -2.60
N ALA A 381 4.20 11.47 -2.70
CA ALA A 381 3.57 11.03 -3.94
C ALA A 381 2.19 11.68 -4.20
N GLN A 382 1.76 12.64 -3.38
CA GLN A 382 0.48 13.33 -3.56
C GLN A 382 0.63 14.64 -4.30
N LEU A 383 -0.41 14.98 -5.08
CA LEU A 383 -0.58 16.35 -5.53
C LEU A 383 -0.70 17.26 -4.30
N LYS A 384 0.05 18.37 -4.29
CA LYS A 384 0.09 19.32 -3.16
C LYS A 384 -1.31 19.75 -2.69
N ALA A 385 -2.24 19.98 -3.63
CA ALA A 385 -3.62 20.32 -3.32
C ALA A 385 -4.34 19.18 -2.57
N MET A 386 -4.23 17.93 -3.05
CA MET A 386 -4.82 16.77 -2.36
C MET A 386 -4.24 16.59 -0.96
N LYS A 387 -2.91 16.76 -0.82
CA LYS A 387 -2.22 16.69 0.48
C LYS A 387 -2.77 17.68 1.51
N GLN A 388 -3.04 18.92 1.10
CA GLN A 388 -3.63 19.93 1.99
C GLN A 388 -5.04 19.56 2.45
N VAL A 389 -5.82 18.91 1.59
CA VAL A 389 -7.19 18.54 1.88
C VAL A 389 -7.29 17.26 2.73
N CYS A 390 -6.40 16.28 2.51
CA CYS A 390 -6.51 14.96 3.15
C CYS A 390 -5.77 14.82 4.48
N GLY A 391 -5.04 15.84 4.93
CA GLY A 391 -4.08 15.74 6.03
C GLY A 391 -4.59 15.09 7.31
N SER A 392 -5.83 15.35 7.73
CA SER A 392 -6.44 14.75 8.93
C SER A 392 -7.30 13.51 8.65
N SER A 393 -7.69 13.26 7.39
CA SER A 393 -8.72 12.27 7.04
C SER A 393 -8.39 10.84 7.46
N LYS A 394 -7.14 10.41 7.28
CA LYS A 394 -6.70 9.06 7.64
C LYS A 394 -6.71 8.83 9.16
N LEU A 395 -6.32 9.84 9.94
CA LEU A 395 -6.35 9.79 11.40
C LEU A 395 -7.79 9.75 11.91
N GLU A 396 -8.66 10.60 11.37
CA GLU A 396 -10.10 10.61 11.71
C GLU A 396 -10.77 9.27 11.40
N LEU A 397 -10.47 8.65 10.25
CA LEU A 397 -10.98 7.32 9.89
C LEU A 397 -10.42 6.20 10.78
N ALA A 398 -9.18 6.33 11.26
CA ALA A 398 -8.61 5.38 12.22
C ALA A 398 -9.31 5.47 13.58
N GLN A 399 -9.45 6.69 14.13
CA GLN A 399 -10.18 6.94 15.37
C GLN A 399 -11.64 6.48 15.28
N TYR A 400 -12.30 6.75 14.15
CA TYR A 400 -13.66 6.28 13.89
C TYR A 400 -13.77 4.76 14.03
N ARG A 401 -12.83 3.99 13.48
CA ARG A 401 -12.87 2.52 13.53
C ARG A 401 -12.68 1.98 14.93
N GLU A 402 -11.73 2.53 15.69
CA GLU A 402 -11.50 2.14 17.09
C GLU A 402 -12.76 2.36 17.93
N VAL A 403 -13.38 3.52 17.78
CA VAL A 403 -14.58 3.88 18.53
C VAL A 403 -15.82 3.14 18.03
N ALA A 404 -15.96 2.91 16.72
CA ALA A 404 -17.09 2.17 16.15
C ALA A 404 -17.14 0.72 16.63
N ALA A 405 -15.99 0.08 16.87
CA ALA A 405 -15.94 -1.26 17.46
C ALA A 405 -16.48 -1.28 18.90
N LEU A 406 -16.20 -0.24 19.69
CA LEU A 406 -16.65 -0.11 21.09
C LEU A 406 -18.12 0.30 21.18
N ALA A 407 -18.57 1.16 20.27
CA ALA A 407 -19.93 1.68 20.22
C ALA A 407 -21.00 0.61 19.92
N GLN A 408 -20.62 -0.57 19.42
CA GLN A 408 -21.55 -1.69 19.22
C GLN A 408 -22.14 -2.24 20.52
N PHE A 409 -21.51 -1.96 21.67
CA PHE A 409 -21.90 -2.51 22.98
C PHE A 409 -22.43 -1.45 23.97
N GLY A 410 -22.40 -0.16 23.61
CA GLY A 410 -22.79 0.95 24.48
C GLY A 410 -24.14 1.56 24.10
N SER A 411 -25.06 1.70 25.06
CA SER A 411 -26.35 2.37 24.85
C SER A 411 -26.26 3.91 24.96
N ASP A 412 -25.37 4.40 25.82
CA ASP A 412 -25.19 5.83 26.07
C ASP A 412 -23.78 6.28 25.66
N LEU A 413 -23.71 7.03 24.57
CA LEU A 413 -22.48 7.63 24.06
C LEU A 413 -22.51 9.14 24.33
N ASP A 414 -21.40 9.71 24.79
CA ASP A 414 -21.26 11.15 24.96
C ASP A 414 -21.30 11.88 23.60
N ALA A 415 -21.59 13.18 23.63
CA ALA A 415 -21.79 13.97 22.41
C ALA A 415 -20.55 14.02 21.49
N ALA A 416 -19.34 13.96 22.05
CA ALA A 416 -18.13 13.96 21.24
C ALA A 416 -17.95 12.63 20.49
N THR A 417 -18.19 11.51 21.17
CA THR A 417 -18.20 10.17 20.57
C THR A 417 -19.26 10.06 19.48
N GLN A 418 -20.47 10.57 19.70
CA GLN A 418 -21.52 10.59 18.68
C GLN A 418 -21.12 11.43 17.46
N ALA A 419 -20.51 12.59 17.66
CA ALA A 419 -20.03 13.44 16.57
C ALA A 419 -18.93 12.74 15.76
N LEU A 420 -17.98 12.06 16.43
CA LEU A 420 -16.93 11.27 15.78
C LEU A 420 -17.52 10.13 14.93
N LEU A 421 -18.46 9.36 15.47
CA LEU A 421 -19.13 8.27 14.75
C LEU A 421 -19.91 8.79 13.54
N ASN A 422 -20.67 9.87 13.72
CA ASN A 422 -21.43 10.50 12.65
C ASN A 422 -20.52 11.00 11.52
N ARG A 423 -19.42 11.67 11.86
CA ARG A 423 -18.46 12.18 10.87
C ARG A 423 -17.71 11.04 10.18
N GLY A 424 -17.25 10.06 10.95
CA GLY A 424 -16.53 8.90 10.42
C GLY A 424 -17.37 8.03 9.47
N ALA A 425 -18.68 7.89 9.74
CA ALA A 425 -19.60 7.22 8.82
C ALA A 425 -19.64 7.92 7.45
N ARG A 426 -19.72 9.26 7.43
CA ARG A 426 -19.75 10.06 6.20
C ARG A 426 -18.41 10.03 5.46
N LEU A 427 -17.30 10.12 6.20
CA LEU A 427 -15.95 9.96 5.64
C LEU A 427 -15.71 8.55 5.06
N THR A 428 -16.47 7.55 5.51
CA THR A 428 -16.44 6.18 4.95
C THR A 428 -17.32 6.06 3.70
N GLU A 429 -18.44 6.79 3.63
CA GLU A 429 -19.33 6.80 2.45
C GLU A 429 -18.72 7.56 1.26
N VAL A 430 -18.11 8.72 1.51
CA VAL A 430 -17.59 9.61 0.45
C VAL A 430 -16.60 8.94 -0.52
N PRO A 431 -15.63 8.11 -0.10
CA PRO A 431 -14.69 7.48 -1.03
C PRO A 431 -15.29 6.30 -1.80
N LYS A 432 -16.55 5.91 -1.57
CA LYS A 432 -17.21 4.87 -2.38
C LYS A 432 -17.30 5.32 -3.84
N GLN A 433 -17.03 4.40 -4.75
CA GLN A 433 -16.96 4.69 -6.17
C GLN A 433 -17.35 3.44 -6.97
N PRO A 434 -18.20 3.58 -8.02
CA PRO A 434 -18.48 2.48 -8.91
C PRO A 434 -17.26 2.11 -9.74
N GLN A 435 -17.20 0.84 -10.15
CA GLN A 435 -16.15 0.30 -11.01
C GLN A 435 -16.22 0.92 -12.41
N TYR A 436 -15.06 1.05 -13.08
CA TYR A 436 -14.92 1.60 -14.44
C TYR A 436 -15.34 3.05 -14.60
N ALA A 437 -15.40 3.78 -13.49
CA ALA A 437 -15.73 5.21 -13.46
C ALA A 437 -14.64 6.01 -12.72
N PRO A 438 -13.39 6.02 -13.22
CA PRO A 438 -12.33 6.83 -12.62
C PRO A 438 -12.73 8.32 -12.61
N LEU A 439 -12.46 9.00 -11.51
CA LEU A 439 -12.82 10.39 -11.30
C LEU A 439 -11.57 11.28 -11.51
N PRO A 440 -11.67 12.35 -12.32
CA PRO A 440 -10.58 13.31 -12.47
C PRO A 440 -10.14 13.89 -11.12
N ILE A 441 -8.83 14.08 -10.94
CA ILE A 441 -8.23 14.51 -9.67
C ILE A 441 -8.85 15.80 -9.12
N GLU A 442 -9.25 16.71 -10.00
CA GLU A 442 -9.84 17.99 -9.60
C GLU A 442 -11.21 17.81 -8.93
N LYS A 443 -12.00 16.86 -9.44
CA LYS A 443 -13.30 16.50 -8.87
C LYS A 443 -13.11 15.75 -7.55
N GLN A 444 -12.11 14.86 -7.47
CA GLN A 444 -11.79 14.17 -6.23
C GLN A 444 -11.44 15.17 -5.11
N ILE A 445 -10.56 16.15 -5.37
CA ILE A 445 -10.14 17.15 -4.38
C ILE A 445 -11.35 17.89 -3.81
N LEU A 446 -12.30 18.29 -4.65
CA LEU A 446 -13.49 19.01 -4.19
C LEU A 446 -14.39 18.14 -3.30
N VAL A 447 -14.63 16.89 -3.72
CA VAL A 447 -15.47 15.95 -2.97
C VAL A 447 -14.86 15.65 -1.61
N ILE A 448 -13.55 15.37 -1.57
CA ILE A 448 -12.85 15.13 -0.30
C ILE A 448 -12.79 16.39 0.55
N TYR A 449 -12.62 17.58 -0.04
CA TYR A 449 -12.67 18.85 0.69
C TYR A 449 -14.02 19.09 1.35
N ALA A 450 -15.11 18.80 0.63
CA ALA A 450 -16.46 18.92 1.17
C ALA A 450 -16.66 18.01 2.39
N ALA A 451 -16.14 16.78 2.32
CA ALA A 451 -16.25 15.80 3.39
C ALA A 451 -15.39 16.16 4.61
N VAL A 452 -14.11 16.48 4.41
CA VAL A 452 -13.17 16.75 5.52
C VAL A 452 -13.54 18.03 6.28
N ASN A 453 -14.09 19.05 5.62
CA ASN A 453 -14.48 20.31 6.27
C ASN A 453 -15.90 20.27 6.88
N GLY A 454 -16.52 19.09 6.98
CA GLY A 454 -17.80 18.91 7.68
C GLY A 454 -19.03 19.38 6.92
N PHE A 455 -18.92 19.71 5.63
CA PHE A 455 -20.09 20.06 4.82
C PHE A 455 -21.05 18.88 4.64
N CYS A 456 -20.56 17.66 4.84
CA CYS A 456 -21.37 16.44 4.80
C CYS A 456 -22.02 16.07 6.15
N ASP A 457 -21.64 16.70 7.26
CA ASP A 457 -21.96 16.25 8.62
C ASP A 457 -23.47 16.27 8.93
N ARG A 458 -24.23 17.16 8.30
CA ARG A 458 -25.69 17.26 8.47
C ARG A 458 -26.48 16.45 7.45
N MET A 459 -25.82 15.83 6.47
CA MET A 459 -26.51 15.07 5.42
C MET A 459 -26.76 13.61 5.86
N PRO A 460 -27.94 13.03 5.52
CA PRO A 460 -28.16 11.60 5.60
C PRO A 460 -27.17 10.83 4.71
N LEU A 461 -26.76 9.62 5.13
CA LEU A 461 -25.73 8.83 4.42
C LEU A 461 -26.17 8.49 2.99
N GLU A 462 -27.45 8.21 2.80
CA GLU A 462 -28.04 7.81 1.51
C GLU A 462 -28.00 8.94 0.47
N LYS A 463 -27.89 10.20 0.92
CA LYS A 463 -27.86 11.38 0.05
C LYS A 463 -26.44 11.78 -0.38
N ILE A 464 -25.39 11.17 0.19
CA ILE A 464 -23.99 11.54 -0.10
C ILE A 464 -23.64 11.28 -1.58
N GLU A 465 -24.04 10.14 -2.13
CA GLU A 465 -23.77 9.82 -3.54
C GLU A 465 -24.47 10.82 -4.48
N GLN A 466 -25.71 11.20 -4.17
CA GLN A 466 -26.45 12.19 -4.95
C GLN A 466 -25.79 13.56 -4.86
N PHE A 467 -25.37 13.97 -3.66
CA PHE A 467 -24.65 15.21 -3.43
C PHE A 467 -23.34 15.28 -4.23
N GLU A 468 -22.57 14.18 -4.27
CA GLU A 468 -21.37 14.10 -5.09
C GLU A 468 -21.67 14.27 -6.58
N LYS A 469 -22.69 13.59 -7.12
CA LYS A 469 -23.08 13.74 -8.53
C LYS A 469 -23.47 15.18 -8.86
N VAL A 470 -24.24 15.80 -7.97
CA VAL A 470 -24.68 17.20 -8.11
C VAL A 470 -23.46 18.13 -8.11
N ILE A 471 -22.60 18.07 -7.09
CA ILE A 471 -21.40 18.92 -7.01
C ILE A 471 -20.49 18.73 -8.23
N THR A 472 -20.25 17.50 -8.65
CA THR A 472 -19.34 17.23 -9.77
C THR A 472 -19.92 17.62 -11.13
N SER A 473 -21.25 17.73 -11.25
CA SER A 473 -21.95 18.19 -12.47
C SER A 473 -22.04 19.72 -12.58
N LEU A 474 -22.08 20.42 -11.45
CA LEU A 474 -22.27 21.88 -11.39
C LEU A 474 -20.98 22.68 -11.62
N ILE A 475 -19.84 22.00 -11.68
CA ILE A 475 -18.54 22.63 -11.92
C ILE A 475 -18.36 22.90 -13.41
N ILE A 476 -18.27 24.18 -13.75
CA ILE A 476 -17.87 24.63 -15.09
C ILE A 476 -16.36 24.33 -15.26
N PRO A 477 -15.94 23.69 -16.37
CA PRO A 477 -14.52 23.34 -16.62
C PRO A 477 -13.53 24.51 -16.46
N GLU A 478 -13.95 25.72 -16.81
CA GLU A 478 -13.15 26.96 -16.70
C GLU A 478 -12.90 27.37 -15.24
N LEU A 479 -13.88 27.15 -14.35
CA LEU A 479 -13.75 27.45 -12.93
C LEU A 479 -12.80 26.45 -12.25
N LEU A 480 -12.82 25.20 -12.71
CA LEU A 480 -11.95 24.12 -12.25
C LEU A 480 -10.49 24.33 -12.68
N GLN A 481 -10.26 24.73 -13.93
CA GLN A 481 -8.93 25.12 -14.42
C GLN A 481 -8.39 26.32 -13.66
N LYS A 482 -9.21 27.34 -13.40
CA LYS A 482 -8.81 28.46 -12.55
C LYS A 482 -8.49 27.97 -11.14
N LEU A 483 -9.33 27.14 -10.52
CA LEU A 483 -9.06 26.58 -9.19
C LEU A 483 -7.72 25.84 -9.13
N LEU A 484 -7.38 25.06 -10.16
CA LEU A 484 -6.09 24.38 -10.28
C LEU A 484 -4.91 25.33 -10.46
N ILE A 485 -5.04 26.31 -11.35
CA ILE A 485 -4.01 27.35 -11.55
C ILE A 485 -3.81 28.11 -10.24
N TYR A 486 -4.89 28.47 -9.54
CA TYR A 486 -4.85 29.15 -8.25
C TYR A 486 -4.32 28.28 -7.12
N LEU A 487 -4.66 26.99 -7.05
CA LEU A 487 -4.06 26.05 -6.11
C LEU A 487 -2.55 25.96 -6.37
N ASN A 488 -2.13 25.81 -7.62
CA ASN A 488 -0.72 25.80 -8.00
C ASN A 488 0.00 27.15 -7.73
N PHE A 489 -0.67 28.30 -7.91
CA PHE A 489 -0.13 29.64 -7.62
C PHE A 489 -0.08 29.96 -6.11
N ALA A 490 -1.11 29.60 -5.35
CA ALA A 490 -1.14 29.72 -3.89
C ALA A 490 0.00 28.89 -3.26
N LEU A 491 0.35 27.76 -3.88
CA LEU A 491 1.47 26.90 -3.48
C LEU A 491 2.86 27.47 -3.82
N ALA A 492 2.96 28.49 -4.69
CA ALA A 492 4.21 29.18 -5.01
C ALA A 492 4.49 30.41 -4.12
N GLY A 493 3.50 30.86 -3.33
CA GLY A 493 3.60 32.15 -2.64
C GLY A 493 2.70 32.30 -1.42
N LEU A 494 2.85 31.41 -0.43
CA LEU A 494 2.23 31.58 0.89
C LEU A 494 3.26 31.51 2.03
N LYS A 495 4.19 32.47 2.01
CA LYS A 495 4.50 33.24 3.22
C LYS A 495 3.88 34.63 3.03
N GLY A 496 2.68 34.85 3.58
CA GLY A 496 2.04 36.17 3.64
C GLY A 496 0.57 36.24 3.17
N ASN A 497 -0.24 36.98 3.93
CA ASN A 497 -1.63 37.34 3.62
C ASN A 497 -1.68 38.31 2.42
N LYS A 498 -1.72 37.80 1.18
CA LYS A 498 -2.00 38.64 0.00
C LYS A 498 -3.51 38.74 -0.27
N ILE A 499 -3.94 39.95 -0.60
CA ILE A 499 -5.31 40.30 -0.97
C ILE A 499 -5.46 40.20 -2.49
N PHE A 500 -6.42 39.43 -2.99
CA PHE A 500 -6.68 39.23 -4.42
C PHE A 500 -7.99 39.92 -4.84
N ARG A 501 -7.98 40.60 -5.98
CA ARG A 501 -9.19 41.21 -6.58
C ARG A 501 -9.82 40.27 -7.62
N LEU A 502 -11.08 39.91 -7.42
CA LEU A 502 -11.92 39.22 -8.42
C LEU A 502 -12.57 40.21 -9.41
N PRO A 503 -13.06 39.75 -10.59
CA PRO A 503 -13.87 40.57 -11.48
C PRO A 503 -15.09 41.13 -10.72
N GLY A 504 -15.28 42.46 -10.77
CA GLY A 504 -16.28 43.16 -9.93
C GLY A 504 -15.71 43.84 -8.68
N GLY A 505 -14.39 43.83 -8.48
CA GLY A 505 -13.73 44.66 -7.45
C GLY A 505 -13.64 44.05 -6.05
N ILE A 506 -14.10 42.80 -5.86
CA ILE A 506 -14.11 42.12 -4.57
C ILE A 506 -12.69 41.69 -4.19
N GLN A 507 -12.25 42.07 -2.99
CA GLN A 507 -10.94 41.73 -2.42
C GLN A 507 -11.05 40.54 -1.46
N ILE A 508 -10.28 39.46 -1.67
CA ILE A 508 -10.32 38.24 -0.86
C ILE A 508 -8.89 37.84 -0.47
N TYR A 509 -8.69 37.53 0.81
CA TYR A 509 -7.45 36.99 1.34
C TYR A 509 -7.24 35.54 0.87
N SER A 510 -6.00 35.17 0.55
CA SER A 510 -5.62 33.84 0.05
C SER A 510 -6.23 32.66 0.82
N ASN A 511 -6.27 32.73 2.15
CA ASN A 511 -6.80 31.66 3.02
C ASN A 511 -8.33 31.49 2.93
N TYR A 512 -9.04 32.48 2.39
CA TYR A 512 -10.49 32.46 2.20
C TYR A 512 -10.89 32.13 0.77
N LEU A 513 -9.95 32.01 -0.17
CA LEU A 513 -10.28 31.81 -1.59
C LEU A 513 -10.92 30.45 -1.86
N LEU A 514 -10.48 29.35 -1.22
CA LEU A 514 -11.14 28.04 -1.36
C LEU A 514 -12.55 28.05 -0.78
N LYS A 515 -12.72 28.69 0.39
CA LYS A 515 -14.03 28.92 1.00
C LYS A 515 -14.91 29.76 0.08
N VAL A 516 -14.39 30.85 -0.48
CA VAL A 516 -15.14 31.68 -1.41
C VAL A 516 -15.45 30.91 -2.68
N VAL A 517 -14.55 30.17 -3.31
CA VAL A 517 -14.90 29.37 -4.50
C VAL A 517 -15.94 28.31 -4.18
N PHE A 518 -15.86 27.65 -3.02
CA PHE A 518 -16.90 26.72 -2.54
C PHE A 518 -18.24 27.44 -2.29
N PHE A 519 -18.24 28.62 -1.65
CA PHE A 519 -19.42 29.46 -1.44
C PHE A 519 -19.91 30.17 -2.70
N PHE A 520 -19.09 30.36 -3.72
CA PHE A 520 -19.42 31.00 -5.00
C PHE A 520 -19.88 29.94 -6.00
N THR A 521 -19.40 28.71 -5.93
CA THR A 521 -20.02 27.56 -6.59
C THR A 521 -21.37 27.27 -5.93
N ILE A 522 -21.44 27.16 -4.60
CA ILE A 522 -22.72 27.07 -3.88
C ILE A 522 -23.60 28.30 -4.12
N GLY A 523 -23.02 29.49 -4.26
CA GLY A 523 -23.73 30.74 -4.54
C GLY A 523 -24.24 30.82 -5.98
N LEU A 524 -23.50 30.29 -6.96
CA LEU A 524 -23.93 30.10 -8.35
C LEU A 524 -24.95 28.97 -8.45
N ILE A 525 -24.87 27.96 -7.58
CA ILE A 525 -25.91 26.96 -7.39
C ILE A 525 -27.17 27.64 -6.85
N TRP A 526 -27.04 28.53 -5.86
CA TRP A 526 -28.12 29.36 -5.31
C TRP A 526 -28.69 30.37 -6.33
N ARG A 527 -27.87 30.86 -7.26
CA ARG A 527 -28.28 31.83 -8.30
C ARG A 527 -28.86 31.17 -9.55
N SER A 528 -28.41 29.96 -9.90
CA SER A 528 -28.97 29.14 -11.00
C SER A 528 -30.21 28.35 -10.57
N THR A 529 -30.40 28.08 -9.28
CA THR A 529 -31.66 27.56 -8.71
C THR A 529 -32.76 28.63 -8.53
N PHE A 530 -32.51 29.89 -8.89
CA PHE A 530 -33.54 30.94 -8.83
C PHE A 530 -34.51 30.92 -10.03
N LEU A 531 -34.25 30.12 -11.07
CA LEU A 531 -35.09 30.04 -12.28
C LEU A 531 -35.96 28.76 -12.38
N HIS A 532 -35.81 27.78 -11.48
CA HIS A 532 -36.62 26.55 -11.46
C HIS A 532 -37.16 26.23 -10.05
N MET A 533 -37.44 27.27 -9.26
CA MET A 533 -37.83 27.13 -7.86
C MET A 533 -39.17 26.39 -7.66
N ASN A 534 -40.07 26.34 -8.65
CA ASN A 534 -41.36 25.64 -8.50
C ASN A 534 -41.27 24.12 -8.57
N GLU A 535 -40.34 23.55 -9.35
CA GLU A 535 -40.19 22.09 -9.46
C GLU A 535 -39.38 21.51 -8.28
N LEU A 536 -38.38 22.26 -7.78
CA LEU A 536 -37.63 21.90 -6.59
C LEU A 536 -38.41 22.11 -5.28
N LEU A 537 -39.31 23.09 -5.20
CA LEU A 537 -40.21 23.25 -4.05
C LEU A 537 -41.25 22.12 -3.97
N GLN A 538 -41.75 21.62 -5.10
CA GLN A 538 -42.62 20.44 -5.13
C GLN A 538 -41.87 19.16 -4.72
N ALA A 539 -40.60 19.01 -5.08
CA ALA A 539 -39.76 17.89 -4.64
C ALA A 539 -39.34 18.00 -3.16
N ALA A 540 -39.02 19.20 -2.66
CA ALA A 540 -38.58 19.43 -1.28
C ALA A 540 -39.73 19.29 -0.26
N ALA A 541 -40.96 19.64 -0.63
CA ALA A 541 -42.15 19.48 0.23
C ALA A 541 -42.48 18.00 0.55
N GLN A 542 -41.94 17.03 -0.21
CA GLN A 542 -42.14 15.60 0.04
C GLN A 542 -41.10 14.96 0.97
N PHE A 543 -40.00 15.64 1.33
CA PHE A 543 -38.89 15.02 2.08
C PHE A 543 -38.60 15.61 3.48
N CYS A 544 -39.41 16.54 4.00
CA CYS A 544 -39.32 16.99 5.40
C CYS A 544 -40.59 17.73 5.89
N PRO A 545 -41.42 17.19 6.80
CA PRO A 545 -42.61 17.89 7.31
C PRO A 545 -42.35 18.93 8.42
N ALA A 546 -41.10 19.09 8.89
CA ALA A 546 -40.80 19.73 10.17
C ALA A 546 -40.23 21.16 10.08
N LEU A 547 -40.60 21.93 9.04
CA LEU A 547 -40.16 23.33 8.87
C LEU A 547 -41.33 24.31 8.69
N GLY A 548 -42.46 24.01 9.33
CA GLY A 548 -43.68 24.79 9.20
C GLY A 548 -44.33 25.19 10.51
N GLU A 549 -43.61 25.36 11.62
CA GLU A 549 -44.21 25.92 12.84
C GLU A 549 -43.16 26.62 13.69
N GLY A 550 -43.12 27.95 13.61
CA GLY A 550 -42.20 28.74 14.40
C GLY A 550 -41.90 30.12 13.86
N MET A 551 -42.91 30.87 13.39
CA MET A 551 -42.88 32.34 13.29
C MET A 551 -44.24 32.89 12.84
N SER A 552 -45.20 33.03 13.77
CA SER A 552 -46.23 34.08 13.73
C SER A 552 -47.03 34.09 15.04
N GLY A 553 -46.52 34.83 16.02
CA GLY A 553 -47.33 35.26 17.16
C GLY A 553 -48.05 36.56 16.80
N THR A 554 -49.38 36.54 16.76
CA THR A 554 -50.28 37.60 17.29
C THR A 554 -51.74 37.14 17.14
N GLY A 555 -52.49 37.12 18.26
CA GLY A 555 -53.93 37.39 18.28
C GLY A 555 -54.90 36.21 18.40
N GLY A 556 -55.25 35.84 19.63
CA GLY A 556 -56.67 35.74 20.06
C GLY A 556 -57.37 34.38 20.07
N GLY A 557 -57.54 33.84 21.29
CA GLY A 557 -58.86 33.37 21.76
C GLY A 557 -59.17 31.87 21.79
N GLY A 558 -59.24 31.31 23.00
CA GLY A 558 -60.32 30.37 23.37
C GLY A 558 -59.97 28.90 23.62
N GLY A 559 -59.86 28.53 24.90
CA GLY A 559 -60.60 27.39 25.50
C GLY A 559 -60.20 25.95 25.16
N LEU A 560 -59.59 25.28 26.16
CA LEU A 560 -59.59 23.84 26.45
C LEU A 560 -61.02 23.19 26.37
N PRO A 561 -61.21 21.84 26.36
CA PRO A 561 -60.34 20.78 26.92
C PRO A 561 -60.29 19.43 26.14
N GLY A 562 -59.43 18.49 26.60
CA GLY A 562 -59.64 17.03 26.40
C GLY A 562 -60.83 16.50 27.24
N PRO A 563 -61.01 15.18 27.53
CA PRO A 563 -60.04 14.07 27.42
C PRO A 563 -60.66 12.69 27.01
N PHE A 564 -59.82 11.64 27.08
CA PHE A 564 -60.13 10.19 27.25
C PHE A 564 -60.63 9.32 26.08
N GLY A 565 -60.03 8.13 25.99
CA GLY A 565 -60.78 6.88 25.93
C GLY A 565 -60.25 5.81 24.98
N ASP A 566 -59.48 4.87 25.51
CA ASP A 566 -59.32 3.51 24.95
C ASP A 566 -60.67 2.78 24.95
N PRO A 567 -60.93 1.83 24.03
CA PRO A 567 -60.95 0.44 24.50
C PRO A 567 -60.50 -0.61 23.46
N GLY A 568 -59.88 -1.67 23.96
CA GLY A 568 -59.63 -2.90 23.21
C GLY A 568 -60.86 -3.81 23.09
N SER A 569 -60.78 -4.80 22.19
CA SER A 569 -60.89 -6.25 22.48
C SER A 569 -61.31 -7.09 21.26
N THR A 570 -60.76 -8.30 21.24
CA THR A 570 -61.26 -9.56 20.65
C THR A 570 -61.37 -9.72 19.12
N ASN A 571 -60.55 -10.63 18.57
CA ASN A 571 -61.06 -11.96 18.21
C ASN A 571 -59.93 -12.97 17.94
N THR A 572 -60.06 -14.12 18.59
CA THR A 572 -59.37 -15.39 18.39
C THR A 572 -60.12 -16.23 17.36
N THR A 573 -59.40 -16.96 16.50
CA THR A 573 -59.78 -18.33 16.09
C THR A 573 -58.60 -19.01 15.42
N ALA A 574 -58.28 -20.19 15.94
CA ALA A 574 -57.27 -21.12 15.47
C ALA A 574 -57.88 -22.10 14.44
N LEU A 575 -57.03 -22.69 13.59
CA LEU A 575 -57.21 -24.05 13.08
C LEU A 575 -55.83 -24.65 12.71
N ALA A 576 -55.67 -25.90 13.10
CA ALA A 576 -54.45 -26.71 13.10
C ALA A 576 -54.51 -27.84 12.05
N GLY A 577 -53.38 -28.52 11.82
CA GLY A 577 -53.29 -29.85 11.18
C GLY A 577 -52.06 -29.99 10.26
N THR A 578 -50.92 -30.50 10.74
CA THR A 578 -50.40 -31.90 10.61
C THR A 578 -49.91 -32.24 9.18
N SER A 579 -48.75 -32.86 8.91
CA SER A 579 -47.96 -33.85 9.68
C SER A 579 -46.52 -34.02 9.14
N ASP A 580 -45.69 -34.50 10.05
CA ASP A 580 -44.36 -35.14 9.99
C ASP A 580 -43.90 -35.89 8.73
N GLU A 581 -42.57 -35.92 8.54
CA GLU A 581 -41.84 -37.20 8.54
C GLU A 581 -40.37 -37.05 9.00
N GLN A 582 -39.98 -37.94 9.93
CA GLN A 582 -38.66 -38.11 10.53
C GLN A 582 -37.88 -39.24 9.84
N ALA A 583 -36.54 -39.21 9.94
CA ALA A 583 -35.67 -40.35 10.26
C ALA A 583 -34.22 -39.87 10.41
N GLN A 584 -33.32 -40.39 11.24
CA GLN A 584 -33.27 -41.32 12.38
C GLN A 584 -31.80 -41.30 12.84
N ALA A 585 -31.51 -41.31 14.14
CA ALA A 585 -30.34 -41.97 14.73
C ALA A 585 -30.46 -42.00 16.26
N GLU A 586 -30.30 -43.20 16.83
CA GLU A 586 -30.40 -43.54 18.26
C GLU A 586 -29.12 -44.37 18.65
N PRO A 587 -28.89 -44.78 19.92
CA PRO A 587 -28.09 -44.04 20.90
C PRO A 587 -26.92 -44.84 21.51
N GLY A 588 -26.04 -44.19 22.30
CA GLY A 588 -24.97 -44.88 23.02
C GLY A 588 -24.31 -44.09 24.15
N THR A 589 -24.84 -44.26 25.37
CA THR A 589 -24.21 -44.19 26.71
C THR A 589 -23.50 -42.90 27.18
N ARG A 590 -24.20 -42.21 28.09
CA ARG A 590 -23.70 -41.28 29.12
C ARG A 590 -22.93 -42.04 30.21
N GLU A 591 -21.77 -41.51 30.59
CA GLU A 591 -21.28 -41.60 31.97
C GLU A 591 -21.00 -40.17 32.46
N GLU A 592 -21.70 -39.80 33.53
CA GLU A 592 -21.43 -38.63 34.36
C GLU A 592 -20.19 -38.87 35.24
N ARG A 593 -19.40 -37.82 35.48
CA ARG A 593 -18.80 -37.56 36.80
C ARG A 593 -18.37 -36.09 36.94
N ASN A 594 -18.94 -35.46 37.96
CA ASN A 594 -18.69 -34.11 38.49
C ASN A 594 -17.22 -33.80 38.81
N ALA A 595 -16.78 -32.56 38.56
CA ALA A 595 -15.95 -31.71 39.47
C ALA A 595 -15.88 -30.26 38.92
N PRO A 596 -15.54 -29.21 39.70
CA PRO A 596 -16.43 -28.09 39.96
C PRO A 596 -16.06 -26.73 39.31
N ARG A 597 -17.04 -25.83 39.32
CA ARG A 597 -16.88 -24.37 39.12
C ARG A 597 -15.91 -23.80 40.16
N VAL A 598 -14.92 -23.02 39.73
CA VAL A 598 -14.07 -22.23 40.62
C VAL A 598 -14.22 -20.76 40.25
N ARG A 599 -14.90 -20.01 41.13
CA ARG A 599 -14.50 -18.64 41.48
C ARG A 599 -14.06 -18.68 42.94
N ASP A 600 -12.94 -18.02 43.15
CA ASP A 600 -12.34 -17.47 44.38
C ASP A 600 -11.30 -18.31 45.17
N ALA A 601 -10.10 -17.68 45.24
CA ALA A 601 -8.98 -17.78 46.19
C ALA A 601 -7.76 -18.70 45.89
N GLU A 602 -6.75 -18.08 45.26
CA GLU A 602 -5.29 -18.09 45.54
C GLU A 602 -4.45 -19.39 45.42
N VAL A 603 -3.60 -19.49 44.39
CA VAL A 603 -2.13 -19.18 44.44
C VAL A 603 -1.69 -18.80 43.02
N GLY A 604 -1.49 -17.50 42.76
CA GLY A 604 -1.09 -16.96 41.46
C GLY A 604 0.43 -16.96 41.26
N GLY A 605 0.89 -17.51 40.14
CA GLY A 605 2.29 -17.38 39.70
C GLY A 605 2.43 -16.31 38.61
N ILE A 606 3.43 -15.45 38.72
CA ILE A 606 3.79 -14.46 37.69
C ILE A 606 4.31 -15.18 36.44
N VAL A 607 3.77 -14.83 35.27
CA VAL A 607 4.20 -15.35 33.97
C VAL A 607 5.44 -14.58 33.51
N ARG A 608 6.60 -15.24 33.48
CA ARG A 608 7.89 -14.60 33.17
C ARG A 608 8.19 -14.53 31.66
N ASN A 609 8.79 -13.43 31.21
CA ASN A 609 9.24 -13.22 29.84
C ASN A 609 10.75 -13.48 29.72
N SER A 610 11.10 -14.74 29.50
CA SER A 610 12.48 -15.23 29.44
C SER A 610 13.33 -14.57 28.33
N GLY A 611 12.71 -14.17 27.22
CA GLY A 611 13.38 -13.49 26.12
C GLY A 611 13.84 -12.08 26.50
N LEU A 612 12.98 -11.34 27.22
CA LEU A 612 13.33 -9.98 27.65
C LEU A 612 14.32 -9.99 28.82
N GLU A 613 14.18 -10.93 29.75
CA GLU A 613 15.17 -11.16 30.81
C GLU A 613 16.56 -11.48 30.24
N ALA A 614 16.65 -12.34 29.21
CA ALA A 614 17.91 -12.65 28.54
C ALA A 614 18.51 -11.43 27.81
N SER A 615 17.67 -10.55 27.26
CA SER A 615 18.12 -9.30 26.65
C SER A 615 18.71 -8.34 27.69
N ILE A 616 18.10 -8.23 28.87
CA ILE A 616 18.57 -7.38 29.96
C ILE A 616 19.88 -7.92 30.54
N HIS A 617 19.95 -9.24 30.78
CA HIS A 617 21.16 -9.91 31.25
C HIS A 617 22.36 -9.64 30.34
N ASN A 618 22.20 -9.81 29.02
CA ASN A 618 23.26 -9.54 28.05
C ASN A 618 23.66 -8.05 27.99
N ARG A 619 22.74 -7.14 28.29
CA ARG A 619 23.02 -5.70 28.32
C ARG A 619 23.83 -5.31 29.56
N ILE A 620 23.48 -5.84 30.72
CA ILE A 620 24.24 -5.65 31.97
C ILE A 620 25.66 -6.21 31.81
N LEU A 621 25.80 -7.44 31.31
CA LEU A 621 27.12 -8.03 31.04
C LEU A 621 27.98 -7.20 30.08
N ARG A 622 27.37 -6.54 29.08
CA ARG A 622 28.11 -5.66 28.17
C ARG A 622 28.55 -4.36 28.83
N LEU A 623 27.73 -3.78 29.70
CA LEU A 623 28.06 -2.54 30.41
C LEU A 623 29.14 -2.78 31.48
N ASP A 624 29.09 -3.94 32.13
CA ASP A 624 30.05 -4.39 33.14
C ASP A 624 31.43 -4.63 32.51
N ASN A 625 31.47 -5.31 31.36
CA ASN A 625 32.71 -5.50 30.58
C ASN A 625 33.34 -4.20 30.04
N LEU A 626 32.60 -3.09 30.05
CA LEU A 626 33.05 -1.79 29.56
C LEU A 626 33.38 -0.81 30.69
N ASP A 627 33.32 -1.23 31.97
CA ASP A 627 33.43 -0.35 33.14
C ASP A 627 32.54 0.91 32.99
N SER A 628 31.32 0.70 32.48
CA SER A 628 30.45 1.80 32.09
C SER A 628 29.86 2.49 33.32
N PRO A 629 29.90 3.84 33.41
CA PRO A 629 29.27 4.58 34.51
C PRO A 629 27.73 4.48 34.53
N TYR A 630 27.13 3.83 33.52
CA TYR A 630 25.71 3.52 33.44
C TYR A 630 25.36 2.12 33.97
N LEU A 631 26.32 1.40 34.56
CA LEU A 631 25.99 0.36 35.52
C LEU A 631 25.23 1.00 36.67
N LEU A 632 24.17 0.36 37.15
CA LEU A 632 23.26 0.90 38.16
C LEU A 632 24.01 1.12 39.49
N ASP A 633 24.71 2.25 39.64
CA ASP A 633 25.40 2.59 40.89
C ASP A 633 24.36 3.04 41.93
N ARG A 634 23.73 2.06 42.57
CA ARG A 634 23.05 2.22 43.83
C ARG A 634 23.62 1.21 44.79
N LYS A 635 24.04 1.70 45.97
CA LYS A 635 24.37 0.90 47.16
C LYS A 635 23.49 -0.34 47.28
N GLY A 636 23.97 -1.47 46.75
CA GLY A 636 23.39 -2.80 46.91
C GLY A 636 22.84 -3.54 45.68
N VAL A 637 22.95 -3.04 44.43
CA VAL A 637 22.50 -3.81 43.24
C VAL A 637 23.52 -3.68 42.10
N ASP A 638 24.60 -4.44 42.19
CA ASP A 638 25.74 -4.33 41.25
C ASP A 638 25.73 -5.46 40.18
N SER A 639 24.82 -6.43 40.25
CA SER A 639 24.85 -7.62 39.38
C SER A 639 23.49 -8.05 38.82
N TRP A 640 23.51 -8.84 37.72
CA TRP A 640 22.29 -9.49 37.20
C TRP A 640 21.60 -10.38 38.24
N ALA A 641 22.34 -10.92 39.20
CA ALA A 641 21.75 -11.73 40.27
C ALA A 641 20.80 -10.90 41.15
N ASP A 642 21.14 -9.63 41.40
CA ASP A 642 20.34 -8.72 42.22
C ASP A 642 19.08 -8.26 41.47
N VAL A 643 19.23 -7.94 40.17
CA VAL A 643 18.09 -7.63 39.29
C VAL A 643 17.13 -8.81 39.18
N LYS A 644 17.66 -10.03 39.10
CA LYS A 644 16.85 -11.25 39.06
C LYS A 644 16.13 -11.50 40.39
N ALA A 645 16.78 -11.24 41.53
CA ALA A 645 16.14 -11.35 42.84
C ALA A 645 14.96 -10.36 43.00
N GLU A 646 15.08 -9.14 42.46
CA GLU A 646 13.98 -8.17 42.45
C GLU A 646 12.80 -8.58 41.55
N LEU A 647 13.07 -9.14 40.37
CA LEU A 647 12.03 -9.65 39.47
C LEU A 647 11.30 -10.83 40.11
N ASP A 648 12.04 -11.68 40.81
CA ASP A 648 11.53 -12.86 41.50
C ASP A 648 10.69 -12.48 42.73
N GLY A 649 10.98 -11.34 43.36
CA GLY A 649 10.23 -10.78 44.49
C GLY A 649 9.03 -9.90 44.09
N ALA A 650 8.60 -9.93 42.83
CA ALA A 650 7.37 -9.24 42.42
C ALA A 650 6.14 -9.97 42.95
N ASP A 651 5.14 -9.23 43.41
CA ASP A 651 3.90 -9.77 44.02
C ASP A 651 2.73 -9.83 43.03
N SER A 652 2.85 -9.21 41.86
CA SER A 652 1.84 -9.23 40.79
C SER A 652 2.44 -9.14 39.38
N GLN A 653 1.68 -9.55 38.35
CA GLN A 653 2.13 -9.47 36.94
C GLN A 653 2.46 -8.03 36.51
N ARG A 654 1.75 -7.04 37.07
CA ARG A 654 1.96 -5.62 36.79
C ARG A 654 3.23 -5.10 37.48
N GLU A 655 3.48 -5.54 38.72
CA GLU A 655 4.73 -5.28 39.46
C GLU A 655 5.91 -5.87 38.70
N TYR A 656 5.80 -7.12 38.22
CA TYR A 656 6.82 -7.79 37.42
C TYR A 656 7.16 -7.00 36.16
N TYR A 657 6.19 -6.59 35.34
CA TYR A 657 6.49 -5.80 34.13
C TYR A 657 7.03 -4.39 34.44
N ARG A 658 6.59 -3.77 35.54
CA ARG A 658 7.18 -2.50 36.00
C ARG A 658 8.65 -2.70 36.41
N ARG A 659 8.96 -3.81 37.09
CA ARG A 659 10.33 -4.20 37.45
C ARG A 659 11.12 -4.70 36.24
N LEU A 660 10.47 -5.16 35.17
CA LEU A 660 11.12 -5.62 33.93
C LEU A 660 11.54 -4.46 33.01
N ASP A 661 10.92 -3.29 33.15
CA ASP A 661 11.21 -2.11 32.35
C ASP A 661 12.52 -1.44 32.80
N PHE A 662 13.64 -1.94 32.26
CA PHE A 662 15.01 -1.49 32.54
C PHE A 662 15.20 0.02 32.34
N GLU A 663 14.47 0.64 31.40
CA GLU A 663 14.61 2.06 31.05
C GLU A 663 13.89 2.99 32.04
N SER A 664 12.94 2.47 32.81
CA SER A 664 12.22 3.22 33.84
C SER A 664 12.94 3.29 35.19
N ARG A 665 14.04 2.53 35.34
CA ARG A 665 14.72 2.27 36.62
C ARG A 665 15.83 3.25 36.96
N ASP A 666 16.36 3.97 35.98
CA ASP A 666 17.45 4.92 36.19
C ASP A 666 16.99 6.36 35.85
N PRO A 667 16.74 7.20 36.88
CA PRO A 667 16.39 8.60 36.69
C PRO A 667 17.44 9.40 35.91
N GLN A 668 18.72 9.00 36.01
CA GLN A 668 19.85 9.67 35.37
C GLN A 668 19.91 9.37 33.87
N ILE A 669 19.67 8.12 33.46
CA ILE A 669 19.51 7.75 32.04
C ILE A 669 18.30 8.44 31.42
N ARG A 670 17.23 8.66 32.22
CA ARG A 670 16.05 9.40 31.77
C ARG A 670 16.31 10.90 31.61
N GLU A 671 17.11 11.49 32.50
CA GLU A 671 17.57 12.89 32.40
C GLU A 671 18.54 13.09 31.23
N GLU A 672 19.51 12.19 31.04
CA GLU A 672 20.49 12.30 29.94
C GLU A 672 19.90 12.00 28.56
N LYS A 673 18.88 11.12 28.45
CA LYS A 673 18.10 10.96 27.20
C LYS A 673 17.35 12.24 26.84
N MET A 674 16.90 13.03 27.82
CA MET A 674 16.30 14.34 27.57
C MET A 674 17.35 15.38 27.17
N GLU A 675 18.57 15.31 27.70
CA GLU A 675 19.67 16.21 27.30
C GLU A 675 20.23 15.90 25.90
N CYS A 676 20.20 14.63 25.46
CA CYS A 676 20.57 14.22 24.10
C CYS A 676 19.67 14.81 23.00
N PHE A 677 18.50 15.37 23.35
CA PHE A 677 17.58 15.99 22.38
C PHE A 677 17.96 17.43 21.99
N ASN A 678 18.86 18.08 22.73
CA ASN A 678 19.15 19.50 22.51
C ASN A 678 20.38 19.78 21.62
N PHE A 679 21.39 18.89 21.58
CA PHE A 679 22.60 19.15 20.80
C PHE A 679 22.44 18.85 19.30
N ASN A 680 21.75 17.75 18.95
CA ASN A 680 21.59 17.34 17.56
C ASN A 680 20.62 18.21 16.76
N ILE A 681 19.59 18.77 17.40
CA ILE A 681 18.66 19.71 16.75
C ILE A 681 19.38 21.02 16.44
N PHE A 682 20.19 21.52 17.37
CA PHE A 682 20.99 22.75 17.19
C PHE A 682 22.08 22.58 16.11
N LYS A 683 22.74 21.42 16.08
CA LYS A 683 23.72 21.03 15.05
C LYS A 683 23.09 20.88 13.67
N THR A 684 21.89 20.31 13.58
CA THR A 684 21.12 20.14 12.33
C THR A 684 20.62 21.49 11.79
N LEU A 685 20.26 22.43 12.67
CA LEU A 685 19.85 23.80 12.31
C LEU A 685 20.99 24.62 11.69
N LEU A 686 22.21 24.50 12.22
CA LEU A 686 23.42 25.17 11.71
C LEU A 686 23.96 24.51 10.43
N GLN A 687 23.93 23.18 10.35
CA GLN A 687 24.32 22.44 9.14
C GLN A 687 23.34 22.66 7.98
N GLY A 688 22.05 22.85 8.28
CA GLY A 688 21.02 23.19 7.29
C GLY A 688 21.04 24.64 6.82
N ASN A 689 21.79 25.53 7.49
CA ASN A 689 21.83 26.96 7.18
C ASN A 689 23.25 27.55 7.39
N PRO A 690 24.21 27.25 6.50
CA PRO A 690 25.62 27.66 6.66
C PRO A 690 25.83 29.18 6.70
N GLY A 691 24.85 29.95 6.21
CA GLY A 691 24.85 31.42 6.23
C GLY A 691 24.60 32.03 7.61
N LEU A 692 24.04 31.29 8.58
CA LEU A 692 23.82 31.77 9.94
C LEU A 692 25.13 32.01 10.71
N ALA A 693 26.21 31.32 10.32
CA ALA A 693 27.54 31.53 10.91
C ALA A 693 28.28 32.76 10.34
N ASN A 694 27.90 33.19 9.12
CA ASN A 694 28.62 34.22 8.36
C ASN A 694 27.83 35.53 8.18
N GLN A 695 26.60 35.60 8.67
CA GLN A 695 25.77 36.80 8.66
C GLN A 695 25.75 37.44 10.06
N ALA A 696 26.81 38.12 10.42
CA ALA A 696 26.68 39.29 11.28
C ALA A 696 26.83 40.51 10.36
N PRO A 697 25.83 41.41 10.30
CA PRO A 697 25.39 42.12 11.49
C PRO A 697 23.86 42.13 11.65
N TYR A 698 23.42 42.22 12.91
CA TYR A 698 22.05 42.37 13.41
C TYR A 698 21.33 41.10 13.89
N LYS A 699 21.25 41.02 15.22
CA LYS A 699 20.11 40.58 16.04
C LYS A 699 19.90 39.07 16.29
N ALA A 700 20.97 38.27 16.32
CA ALA A 700 20.92 36.91 16.90
C ALA A 700 20.39 36.90 18.34
N GLN A 701 20.67 37.97 19.10
CA GLN A 701 20.17 38.14 20.46
C GLN A 701 18.66 38.42 20.50
N GLU A 702 18.10 39.17 19.55
CA GLU A 702 16.65 39.42 19.48
C GLU A 702 15.87 38.21 18.98
N VAL A 703 16.42 37.41 18.06
CA VAL A 703 15.78 36.16 17.62
C VAL A 703 15.76 35.12 18.75
N LEU A 704 16.80 35.11 19.59
CA LEU A 704 16.83 34.27 20.79
C LEU A 704 15.91 34.82 21.87
N ASP A 705 15.89 36.13 22.11
CA ASP A 705 14.99 36.77 23.06
C ASP A 705 13.51 36.57 22.65
N ASP A 706 13.16 36.72 21.36
CA ASP A 706 11.82 36.46 20.81
C ASP A 706 11.41 34.99 20.97
N PHE A 707 12.33 34.04 20.77
CA PHE A 707 12.08 32.62 20.99
C PHE A 707 11.84 32.29 22.47
N PHE A 708 12.64 32.86 23.37
CA PHE A 708 12.46 32.68 24.81
C PHE A 708 11.21 33.40 25.33
N ASP A 709 10.85 34.54 24.74
CA ASP A 709 9.63 35.29 25.08
C ASP A 709 8.37 34.62 24.54
N GLU A 710 8.34 34.11 23.31
CA GLU A 710 7.20 33.33 22.79
C GLU A 710 6.98 32.03 23.59
N ARG A 711 8.07 31.35 23.97
CA ARG A 711 7.97 30.09 24.73
C ARG A 711 7.64 30.33 26.19
N GLY A 712 8.17 31.40 26.79
CA GLY A 712 7.80 31.87 28.13
C GLY A 712 6.34 32.32 28.19
N ASP A 713 5.85 33.01 27.17
CA ASP A 713 4.45 33.42 27.02
C ASP A 713 3.50 32.23 26.84
N GLN A 714 3.90 31.21 26.07
CA GLN A 714 3.12 29.97 25.92
C GLN A 714 2.98 29.24 27.26
N LEU A 715 4.06 29.13 28.04
CA LEU A 715 4.08 28.46 29.34
C LEU A 715 3.39 29.27 30.46
N SER A 716 3.21 30.58 30.29
CA SER A 716 2.52 31.45 31.25
C SER A 716 1.04 31.73 30.91
N LYS A 717 0.63 31.54 29.65
CA LYS A 717 -0.78 31.63 29.20
C LYS A 717 -1.61 30.37 29.50
N GLU A 718 -0.98 29.26 29.88
CA GLU A 718 -1.66 28.06 30.37
C GLU A 718 -2.05 28.22 31.84
N GLY A 719 -3.23 28.80 32.07
CA GLY A 719 -3.82 28.95 33.39
C GLY A 719 -4.14 27.61 34.07
N VAL A 720 -3.41 27.32 35.15
CA VAL A 720 -3.76 26.48 36.31
C VAL A 720 -3.77 24.95 36.08
N THR A 721 -2.59 24.37 35.93
CA THR A 721 -1.96 23.41 36.88
C THR A 721 -0.58 23.05 36.33
N VAL A 722 0.35 24.01 36.43
CA VAL A 722 1.72 23.86 35.92
C VAL A 722 2.38 22.67 36.62
N LEU A 723 2.66 21.60 35.87
CA LEU A 723 3.43 20.45 36.34
C LEU A 723 4.81 20.95 36.78
N GLU A 724 5.42 20.30 37.78
CA GLU A 724 6.74 20.70 38.31
C GLU A 724 7.82 20.76 37.19
N ARG A 725 7.63 19.95 36.14
CA ARG A 725 8.39 19.93 34.89
C ARG A 725 8.39 21.28 34.16
N ASP A 726 7.23 21.90 34.01
CA ASP A 726 7.08 23.12 33.22
C ASP A 726 7.61 24.35 33.98
N ARG A 727 7.57 24.31 35.33
CA ARG A 727 8.25 25.31 36.19
C ARG A 727 9.76 25.24 36.08
N ARG A 728 10.32 24.03 36.00
CA ARG A 728 11.77 23.81 35.83
C ARG A 728 12.23 24.24 34.44
N GLU A 729 11.44 23.94 33.39
CA GLU A 729 11.70 24.40 32.03
C GLU A 729 11.69 25.93 31.96
N LEU A 730 10.69 26.59 32.53
CA LEU A 730 10.61 28.06 32.57
C LEU A 730 11.77 28.68 33.37
N SER A 731 12.15 28.10 34.51
CA SER A 731 13.30 28.56 35.31
C SER A 731 14.63 28.40 34.58
N PHE A 732 14.79 27.32 33.81
CA PHE A 732 15.98 27.08 33.00
C PHE A 732 16.08 28.07 31.83
N LEU A 733 14.98 28.26 31.09
CA LEU A 733 14.93 29.21 29.98
C LEU A 733 15.22 30.65 30.45
N ASN A 734 14.70 31.05 31.61
CA ASN A 734 15.00 32.35 32.22
C ASN A 734 16.47 32.46 32.66
N GLY A 735 17.08 31.39 33.17
CA GLY A 735 18.50 31.36 33.54
C GLY A 735 19.43 31.46 32.32
N VAL A 736 19.10 30.77 31.22
CA VAL A 736 19.84 30.85 29.95
C VAL A 736 19.72 32.23 29.31
N LYS A 737 18.52 32.82 29.33
CA LYS A 737 18.29 34.21 28.85
C LYS A 737 19.13 35.21 29.64
N GLN A 738 19.19 35.06 30.97
CA GLN A 738 20.01 35.92 31.84
C GLN A 738 21.51 35.77 31.58
N GLN A 739 22.00 34.56 31.35
CA GLN A 739 23.40 34.28 30.99
C GLN A 739 23.77 34.84 29.60
N LEU A 740 22.89 34.73 28.62
CA LEU A 740 23.06 35.31 27.28
C LEU A 740 23.09 36.84 27.32
N GLN A 741 22.25 37.47 28.14
CA GLN A 741 22.22 38.92 28.34
C GLN A 741 23.47 39.44 29.08
N GLN A 742 24.04 38.66 30.00
CA GLN A 742 25.22 39.06 30.78
C GLN A 742 26.55 38.82 30.05
N ASN A 743 26.69 37.71 29.32
CA ASN A 743 27.98 37.24 28.80
C ASN A 743 28.12 37.30 27.26
N GLY A 744 27.02 37.56 26.55
CA GLY A 744 27.04 37.84 25.11
C GLY A 744 27.77 36.79 24.26
N PRO A 745 28.45 37.20 23.16
CA PRO A 745 29.04 36.29 22.17
C PRO A 745 30.08 35.30 22.72
N ALA A 746 30.67 35.58 23.89
CA ALA A 746 31.68 34.72 24.52
C ALA A 746 31.06 33.45 25.13
N PHE A 747 29.83 33.52 25.64
CA PHE A 747 29.09 32.37 26.16
C PHE A 747 28.72 31.39 25.04
N VAL A 748 28.31 31.92 23.89
CA VAL A 748 28.02 31.15 22.68
C VAL A 748 29.27 30.41 22.20
N LYS A 749 30.43 31.08 22.19
CA LYS A 749 31.71 30.46 21.80
C LYS A 749 32.13 29.33 22.76
N HIS A 750 31.91 29.49 24.06
CA HIS A 750 32.24 28.47 25.06
C HIS A 750 31.36 27.21 24.96
N LEU A 751 30.11 27.37 24.53
CA LEU A 751 29.17 26.26 24.25
C LEU A 751 29.56 25.41 23.03
N PHE A 752 30.39 25.93 22.12
CA PHE A 752 30.83 25.22 20.90
C PHE A 752 32.17 24.50 21.05
N GLU A 753 32.96 24.76 22.10
CA GLU A 753 34.34 24.27 22.24
C GLU A 753 34.49 23.04 23.18
N LYS A 754 33.41 22.49 23.73
CA LYS A 754 33.45 21.24 24.51
C LYS A 754 32.57 20.16 23.86
N ASP A 755 33.22 19.07 23.44
CA ASP A 755 32.66 17.87 22.77
C ASP A 755 31.62 17.11 23.60
#